data_AF-A0A191XZ96-F1
#
_entry.id   AF-A0A191XZ96-F1
#
_cell.length_a   1.000
_cell.length_b   1.000
_cell.length_c   1.000
_cell.angle_alpha   90.00
_cell.angle_beta   90.00
_cell.angle_gamma   90.00
#
_symmetry.space_group_name_H-M   'P 1'
#
loop_
_entity.id
_entity.type
_entity.pdbx_description
1 polymer ?
#
loop_
_entity_poly.entity_id
_entity_poly.type
_entity_poly.pdbx_seq_one_letter_code
_entity_poly.pdbx_strand_id
1 'polypeptide(L)'
;PYKKCHPVHGPVDEETQALLRKKEKRATSWPDLLAKVFKIDVRGDIDTTHPTHFCHNCWKVIQRKVSNAPHEAHLLEKDPVEWHPHSTSCDVCVTSFHGVKRKKSMLNSQLSKKLRIIAGRTRKIRCIRKVKQLNNKSLMKKISNCKQIHLSTKVLAIDYPVDFVKSISCQICEHILADPVETTCKHLFCRVCILKCLKVMGSYCPSCQYPCFPTDLVSPVKSFLSILNNLVLRCPIKGCHEEVFLEKYCQHRSNHKEAESTDSYVYINKGGRPRQHLLSLTRRAQKHRLRELKLQVKDFAEKEEGGDVKSVCLTLFLLALRSRNEHRQADELEAIMQGKGSDLHPAVCLAIRVNTFLSCSQYHKMYRTVKAITGRQIFQPLHALRTAEKSLLPGYHSFEWEPPLKNVSSNTDVGIIDGLSGIQQSVDDYPVDTIAKRFRYDVALVAALMDLEEEILEGLKTHDLDDYLKGPFTVVIKESCDGMGDVSEKHGSGPAVPEKAVRFSFTLMSITVTHDRGSARIFEESKPNSELCCKPLCLMLADESDHETLTAILSPLIAEREAMKNSALILYMAGIPRIFKFIFRGTGYDEKLVREVEGLEASGSTYICTLCDATRLEASQNLILHSVTRNHAENLERYEVWRSNPYHEAVDELRHRVKGVSAKPFIETVPSIDALHCDIGNAAEFYKIFQFEIGEVYKNPNPTKEERKRWQSTLDKHLRKKMNLKPVIRMNGNFARKLMSKETVDAVCELMKCEERHEALRELMDLYLKMKPVWRSSCPTKECPELVCQYSYNSQRFAELLSTKFSYRYDGKITN
;
A
#
# COMPACT_ATOMS: atom_id res chain seq x y z
N PRO A 1 23.57 41.57 0.93
CA PRO A 1 22.17 41.31 0.53
C PRO A 1 21.44 42.64 0.24
N TYR A 2 20.79 42.77 -0.92
CA TYR A 2 20.05 43.99 -1.27
C TYR A 2 18.75 44.11 -0.45
N LYS A 3 18.36 45.33 -0.08
CA LYS A 3 17.02 45.60 0.46
C LYS A 3 15.99 45.30 -0.63
N LYS A 4 15.07 44.36 -0.41
CA LYS A 4 13.88 44.20 -1.29
C LYS A 4 12.94 45.38 -1.05
N CYS A 5 12.71 46.16 -2.10
CA CYS A 5 11.78 47.27 -2.14
C CYS A 5 10.78 47.04 -3.29
N HIS A 6 9.52 47.40 -3.08
CA HIS A 6 8.42 47.15 -4.02
C HIS A 6 7.83 48.48 -4.50
N PRO A 7 7.40 48.62 -5.77
CA PRO A 7 6.89 49.88 -6.30
C PRO A 7 5.51 50.22 -5.76
N VAL A 8 5.25 51.51 -5.51
CA VAL A 8 3.94 52.00 -5.03
C VAL A 8 2.87 52.08 -6.13
N HIS A 9 3.29 52.23 -7.39
CA HIS A 9 2.40 52.36 -8.56
C HIS A 9 2.54 51.18 -9.54
N GLY A 10 1.56 51.03 -10.42
CA GLY A 10 1.50 49.95 -11.41
C GLY A 10 0.82 48.66 -10.91
N PRO A 11 0.90 47.56 -11.68
CA PRO A 11 0.24 46.30 -11.35
C PRO A 11 0.90 45.58 -10.16
N VAL A 12 0.09 44.81 -9.43
CA VAL A 12 0.53 43.96 -8.30
C VAL A 12 1.44 42.82 -8.80
N ASP A 13 2.46 42.47 -8.00
CA ASP A 13 3.36 41.34 -8.29
C ASP A 13 2.62 39.99 -8.43
N GLU A 14 3.17 39.05 -9.22
CA GLU A 14 2.46 37.80 -9.55
C GLU A 14 2.13 36.96 -8.30
N GLU A 15 3.00 36.99 -7.28
CA GLU A 15 2.82 36.27 -6.02
C GLU A 15 1.59 36.80 -5.25
N THR A 16 1.49 38.13 -5.04
CA THR A 16 0.34 38.73 -4.36
C THR A 16 -0.90 38.71 -5.27
N GLN A 17 -0.74 38.80 -6.58
CA GLN A 17 -1.85 38.66 -7.54
C GLN A 17 -2.44 37.24 -7.54
N ALA A 18 -1.61 36.20 -7.37
CA ALA A 18 -2.08 34.83 -7.19
C ALA A 18 -2.85 34.65 -5.86
N LEU A 19 -2.41 35.31 -4.78
CA LEU A 19 -3.15 35.34 -3.50
C LEU A 19 -4.51 36.05 -3.64
N LEU A 20 -4.60 37.14 -4.42
CA LEU A 20 -5.85 37.86 -4.68
C LEU A 20 -6.83 37.06 -5.54
N ARG A 21 -6.34 36.36 -6.58
CA ARG A 21 -7.13 35.45 -7.42
C ARG A 21 -7.82 34.35 -6.60
N LYS A 22 -7.20 33.87 -5.51
CA LYS A 22 -7.77 32.88 -4.59
C LYS A 22 -8.93 33.38 -3.70
N LYS A 23 -9.21 34.70 -3.65
CA LYS A 23 -10.27 35.30 -2.80
C LYS A 23 -11.14 36.34 -3.52
N GLU A 24 -11.22 36.29 -4.86
CA GLU A 24 -12.03 37.17 -5.73
C GLU A 24 -11.89 38.70 -5.50
N LYS A 25 -10.80 39.14 -4.86
CA LYS A 25 -10.58 40.57 -4.58
C LYS A 25 -10.15 41.31 -5.85
N ARG A 26 -11.04 42.14 -6.41
CA ARG A 26 -10.88 42.92 -7.66
C ARG A 26 -9.75 43.97 -7.69
N ALA A 27 -8.79 43.96 -6.76
CA ALA A 27 -7.65 44.89 -6.78
C ALA A 27 -6.57 44.36 -7.74
N THR A 28 -6.19 45.16 -8.74
CA THR A 28 -5.18 44.79 -9.75
C THR A 28 -3.92 45.67 -9.72
N SER A 29 -3.98 46.83 -9.07
CA SER A 29 -2.86 47.77 -8.90
C SER A 29 -2.39 47.85 -7.45
N TRP A 30 -1.12 48.25 -7.23
CA TRP A 30 -0.60 48.49 -5.88
C TRP A 30 -1.35 49.61 -5.13
N PRO A 31 -1.71 50.76 -5.74
CA PRO A 31 -2.53 51.78 -5.08
C PRO A 31 -3.88 51.23 -4.57
N ASP A 32 -4.56 50.36 -5.32
CA ASP A 32 -5.83 49.74 -4.89
C ASP A 32 -5.69 48.81 -3.67
N LEU A 33 -4.48 48.32 -3.38
CA LEU A 33 -4.18 47.54 -2.18
C LEU A 33 -3.79 48.43 -1.00
N LEU A 34 -2.94 49.44 -1.22
CA LEU A 34 -2.52 50.36 -0.16
C LEU A 34 -3.73 51.11 0.42
N ALA A 35 -4.63 51.61 -0.44
CA ALA A 35 -5.89 52.23 -0.04
C ALA A 35 -6.84 51.28 0.70
N LYS A 36 -6.75 49.95 0.50
CA LYS A 36 -7.61 48.96 1.17
C LYS A 36 -7.01 48.35 2.44
N VAL A 37 -5.69 48.33 2.57
CA VAL A 37 -4.97 47.68 3.70
C VAL A 37 -4.52 48.71 4.75
N PHE A 38 -4.17 49.92 4.32
CA PHE A 38 -3.69 51.02 5.18
C PHE A 38 -4.58 52.28 5.13
N LYS A 39 -5.61 52.33 4.26
CA LYS A 39 -6.49 53.51 4.05
C LYS A 39 -5.79 54.77 3.49
N ILE A 40 -4.66 54.61 2.81
CA ILE A 40 -3.89 55.69 2.18
C ILE A 40 -4.09 55.63 0.66
N ASP A 41 -4.60 56.71 0.04
CA ASP A 41 -4.72 56.81 -1.43
C ASP A 41 -3.56 57.57 -2.06
N VAL A 42 -2.50 56.82 -2.40
CA VAL A 42 -1.27 57.31 -3.02
C VAL A 42 -1.45 57.85 -4.46
N ARG A 43 -2.67 57.89 -5.02
CA ARG A 43 -2.90 58.26 -6.44
C ARG A 43 -2.69 59.74 -6.77
N GLY A 44 -2.68 60.63 -5.77
CA GLY A 44 -2.53 62.07 -5.95
C GLY A 44 -1.27 62.68 -5.31
N ASP A 45 -0.42 61.86 -4.70
CA ASP A 45 0.65 62.33 -3.82
C ASP A 45 1.93 62.72 -4.56
N ILE A 46 2.71 63.59 -3.90
CA ILE A 46 4.06 63.99 -4.33
C ILE A 46 5.14 63.09 -3.71
N ASP A 47 6.28 62.96 -4.40
CA ASP A 47 7.41 62.09 -4.01
C ASP A 47 7.99 62.39 -2.61
N THR A 48 7.67 63.55 -2.03
CA THR A 48 8.06 63.98 -0.69
C THR A 48 7.14 63.46 0.43
N THR A 49 5.87 63.16 0.13
CA THR A 49 4.90 62.60 1.09
C THR A 49 4.94 61.07 1.13
N HIS A 50 5.00 60.41 -0.02
CA HIS A 50 5.12 58.96 -0.13
C HIS A 50 6.24 58.61 -1.13
N PRO A 51 7.27 57.84 -0.72
CA PRO A 51 8.34 57.46 -1.64
C PRO A 51 7.83 56.43 -2.64
N THR A 52 8.30 56.50 -3.88
CA THR A 52 7.89 55.61 -5.00
C THR A 52 8.03 54.10 -4.74
N HIS A 53 8.74 53.69 -3.68
CA HIS A 53 8.95 52.30 -3.28
C HIS A 53 8.79 52.09 -1.75
N PHE A 54 8.15 50.99 -1.35
CA PHE A 54 7.97 50.58 0.05
C PHE A 54 8.75 49.30 0.40
N CYS A 55 9.04 49.06 1.69
CA CYS A 55 9.87 47.92 2.10
C CYS A 55 9.15 46.57 2.16
N HIS A 56 9.97 45.51 2.13
CA HIS A 56 9.55 44.12 2.27
C HIS A 56 8.79 43.80 3.59
N ASN A 57 8.99 44.54 4.68
CA ASN A 57 8.23 44.32 5.92
C ASN A 57 6.78 44.84 5.80
N CYS A 58 6.58 46.02 5.19
CA CYS A 58 5.23 46.50 4.86
C CYS A 58 4.51 45.55 3.88
N TRP A 59 5.24 45.03 2.88
CA TRP A 59 4.73 43.99 1.97
C TRP A 59 4.31 42.70 2.71
N LYS A 60 5.09 42.24 3.71
CA LYS A 60 4.68 41.12 4.58
C LYS A 60 3.42 41.42 5.40
N VAL A 61 3.20 42.65 5.84
CA VAL A 61 1.94 43.05 6.50
C VAL A 61 0.76 42.99 5.53
N ILE A 62 0.92 43.45 4.28
CA ILE A 62 -0.08 43.28 3.22
C ILE A 62 -0.39 41.79 3.03
N GLN A 63 0.62 40.94 2.82
CA GLN A 63 0.41 39.51 2.62
C GLN A 63 -0.28 38.83 3.81
N ARG A 64 0.07 39.18 5.05
CA ARG A 64 -0.60 38.68 6.27
C ARG A 64 -2.09 39.07 6.31
N LYS A 65 -2.43 40.35 6.11
CA LYS A 65 -3.82 40.86 6.07
C LYS A 65 -4.63 40.41 4.83
N VAL A 66 -3.98 39.96 3.76
CA VAL A 66 -4.66 39.28 2.63
C VAL A 66 -4.92 37.80 2.96
N SER A 67 -4.00 37.16 3.67
CA SER A 67 -4.03 35.72 3.95
C SER A 67 -5.02 35.32 5.03
N ASN A 68 -5.09 36.02 6.17
CA ASN A 68 -5.94 35.68 7.33
C ASN A 68 -5.89 34.19 7.73
N ALA A 69 -4.80 33.76 8.37
CA ALA A 69 -4.79 32.52 9.14
C ALA A 69 -5.36 32.78 10.56
N PRO A 70 -6.08 31.83 11.18
CA PRO A 70 -6.36 31.90 12.61
C PRO A 70 -5.08 31.74 13.40
N HIS A 71 -5.03 32.33 14.60
CA HIS A 71 -3.94 32.18 15.55
C HIS A 71 -4.56 31.86 16.91
N GLU A 72 -4.06 30.84 17.59
CA GLU A 72 -4.39 30.65 19.01
C GLU A 72 -3.83 31.84 19.79
N ALA A 73 -4.64 32.40 20.69
CA ALA A 73 -4.33 33.67 21.31
C ALA A 73 -3.31 33.48 22.45
N HIS A 74 -2.22 34.24 22.41
CA HIS A 74 -1.75 35.05 23.54
C HIS A 74 -0.50 35.86 23.14
N LEU A 75 -0.69 37.15 22.83
CA LEU A 75 -0.05 38.27 23.55
C LEU A 75 -0.63 39.61 23.05
N LEU A 76 -0.36 40.68 23.80
CA LEU A 76 -1.12 41.93 23.77
C LEU A 76 -0.49 43.00 22.88
N GLU A 77 -1.23 43.43 21.84
CA GLU A 77 -1.18 44.81 21.35
C GLU A 77 -2.46 45.12 20.55
N LYS A 78 -3.09 46.27 20.83
CA LYS A 78 -4.46 46.58 20.38
C LYS A 78 -4.52 47.86 19.54
N ASP A 79 -3.52 48.12 18.71
CA ASP A 79 -3.44 49.33 17.88
C ASP A 79 -3.34 49.07 16.37
N PRO A 80 -3.86 49.98 15.53
CA PRO A 80 -3.73 49.90 14.08
C PRO A 80 -2.32 50.32 13.65
N VAL A 81 -1.47 49.34 13.30
CA VAL A 81 -0.09 49.58 12.80
C VAL A 81 -0.05 50.69 11.75
N GLU A 82 0.48 51.87 12.14
CA GLU A 82 0.59 53.04 11.29
C GLU A 82 1.72 52.91 10.28
N TRP A 83 1.48 53.34 9.05
CA TRP A 83 2.50 53.36 8.01
C TRP A 83 3.48 54.51 8.24
N HIS A 84 4.74 54.18 8.50
CA HIS A 84 5.81 55.14 8.73
C HIS A 84 6.70 55.29 7.47
N PRO A 85 7.01 56.52 7.02
CA PRO A 85 7.98 56.76 5.95
C PRO A 85 9.38 56.22 6.29
N HIS A 86 10.15 55.88 5.26
CA HIS A 86 11.53 55.41 5.44
C HIS A 86 12.52 56.55 5.73
N SER A 87 12.59 56.96 7.00
CA SER A 87 13.81 57.57 7.54
C SER A 87 14.96 56.54 7.60
N THR A 88 16.18 57.01 7.84
CA THR A 88 17.38 56.15 7.88
C THR A 88 17.58 55.37 9.19
N SER A 89 16.69 55.55 10.17
CA SER A 89 16.75 54.92 11.51
C SER A 89 15.45 54.16 11.80
N CYS A 90 15.54 52.83 11.92
CA CYS A 90 14.42 51.95 12.27
C CYS A 90 14.96 50.68 12.93
N ASP A 91 14.68 50.50 14.22
CA ASP A 91 15.42 49.57 15.09
C ASP A 91 15.09 48.09 14.86
N VAL A 92 13.98 47.81 14.15
CA VAL A 92 13.54 46.46 13.74
C VAL A 92 14.57 45.76 12.82
N CYS A 93 15.59 46.45 12.34
CA CYS A 93 16.59 45.94 11.41
C CYS A 93 17.89 45.42 12.06
N VAL A 94 18.09 45.50 13.39
CA VAL A 94 19.44 45.41 14.00
C VAL A 94 19.59 44.38 15.15
N THR A 95 18.86 43.26 15.14
CA THR A 95 19.12 42.15 16.08
C THR A 95 18.97 40.75 15.46
N SER A 96 20.10 40.08 15.18
CA SER A 96 20.40 38.65 15.46
C SER A 96 21.50 38.08 14.54
N PHE A 97 22.69 37.83 15.08
CA PHE A 97 23.75 37.07 14.40
C PHE A 97 24.67 36.34 15.40
N HIS A 98 24.35 35.08 15.68
CA HIS A 98 25.27 34.04 16.17
C HIS A 98 24.94 32.79 15.33
N GLY A 99 25.87 31.98 14.79
CA GLY A 99 27.05 31.39 15.41
C GLY A 99 26.69 29.92 15.79
N VAL A 100 27.43 28.85 15.46
CA VAL A 100 28.85 28.66 15.06
C VAL A 100 29.02 27.31 14.30
N LYS A 101 30.11 27.20 13.48
CA LYS A 101 30.92 26.02 12.97
C LYS A 101 30.46 24.58 13.38
N ARG A 102 30.74 23.45 12.71
CA ARG A 102 31.83 22.91 11.83
C ARG A 102 31.22 21.64 11.11
N LYS A 103 31.84 20.73 10.33
CA LYS A 103 33.19 20.38 9.80
C LYS A 103 32.98 19.78 8.37
N LYS A 104 34.06 19.58 7.60
CA LYS A 104 34.16 18.97 6.26
C LYS A 104 34.51 17.46 6.25
N SER A 105 34.24 16.79 5.13
CA SER A 105 35.15 15.86 4.44
C SER A 105 35.21 16.20 2.93
N MET A 106 36.17 15.68 2.15
CA MET A 106 36.38 16.03 0.73
C MET A 106 37.11 14.95 -0.11
N LEU A 107 36.59 14.61 -1.30
CA LEU A 107 37.31 14.03 -2.45
C LEU A 107 36.75 14.75 -3.71
N ASN A 108 37.48 15.58 -4.48
CA ASN A 108 38.63 15.33 -5.38
C ASN A 108 38.25 14.42 -6.57
N SER A 109 38.66 14.65 -7.83
CA SER A 109 39.76 15.44 -8.44
C SER A 109 39.41 15.88 -9.89
N GLN A 110 40.08 16.80 -10.61
CA GLN A 110 40.90 18.01 -10.28
C GLN A 110 41.31 18.76 -11.58
N LEU A 111 41.45 20.10 -11.53
CA LEU A 111 42.28 20.96 -12.44
C LEU A 111 41.81 21.07 -13.93
N SER A 112 42.13 22.11 -14.73
CA SER A 112 43.05 23.28 -14.65
C SER A 112 42.47 24.46 -15.51
N LYS A 113 42.98 25.71 -15.59
CA LYS A 113 44.19 26.41 -15.09
C LYS A 113 43.81 27.68 -14.26
N LYS A 114 44.78 28.53 -13.89
CA LYS A 114 44.74 29.41 -12.70
C LYS A 114 45.55 30.71 -12.87
N LEU A 115 45.36 31.68 -11.94
CA LEU A 115 46.17 32.90 -11.65
C LEU A 115 45.75 34.19 -12.41
N ARG A 116 45.80 35.42 -11.85
CA ARG A 116 46.13 35.88 -10.47
C ARG A 116 45.46 37.23 -10.09
N ILE A 117 44.89 37.27 -8.88
CA ILE A 117 44.81 38.35 -7.84
C ILE A 117 45.41 39.75 -8.22
N ILE A 118 44.76 40.90 -7.99
CA ILE A 118 44.79 41.73 -6.73
C ILE A 118 43.68 42.82 -6.68
N ALA A 119 43.36 43.30 -5.46
CA ALA A 119 42.45 44.39 -5.01
C ALA A 119 42.11 45.53 -6.02
N GLY A 120 40.92 46.14 -6.04
CA GLY A 120 40.00 46.47 -4.93
C GLY A 120 40.03 47.98 -4.61
N ARG A 121 38.91 48.70 -4.88
CA ARG A 121 38.69 50.18 -4.76
C ARG A 121 39.43 51.02 -5.84
N THR A 122 39.01 52.24 -6.21
CA THR A 122 38.05 53.18 -5.57
C THR A 122 37.15 53.88 -6.59
N ARG A 123 35.98 54.40 -6.16
CA ARG A 123 35.08 55.25 -6.97
C ARG A 123 35.78 56.53 -7.45
N LYS A 124 35.50 56.97 -8.69
CA LYS A 124 35.45 58.40 -9.05
C LYS A 124 34.21 58.69 -9.90
N ILE A 125 33.57 59.83 -9.62
CA ILE A 125 32.36 60.30 -10.30
C ILE A 125 32.78 61.26 -11.42
N ARG A 126 32.26 61.05 -12.64
CA ARG A 126 32.03 62.09 -13.66
C ARG A 126 30.76 61.68 -14.41
N CYS A 127 29.62 62.31 -14.17
CA CYS A 127 29.24 63.67 -14.59
C CYS A 127 28.83 63.73 -16.07
N ILE A 128 27.51 63.77 -16.26
CA ILE A 128 26.73 64.36 -17.37
C ILE A 128 27.47 64.54 -18.70
N ARG A 129 27.24 63.63 -19.65
CA ARG A 129 27.18 64.02 -21.07
C ARG A 129 25.74 64.39 -21.41
N LYS A 130 25.52 65.64 -21.82
CA LYS A 130 24.23 66.10 -22.36
C LYS A 130 23.91 65.25 -23.60
N VAL A 131 22.90 64.38 -23.52
CA VAL A 131 22.29 63.81 -24.74
C VAL A 131 21.61 64.97 -25.46
N LYS A 132 21.98 65.19 -26.73
CA LYS A 132 21.39 66.27 -27.55
C LYS A 132 19.87 66.07 -27.62
N GLN A 133 19.11 67.17 -27.53
CA GLN A 133 17.65 67.21 -27.58
C GLN A 133 17.13 66.92 -29.01
N LEU A 134 17.34 65.68 -29.48
CA LEU A 134 17.08 65.24 -30.85
C LEU A 134 15.59 64.96 -31.12
N ASN A 135 14.83 66.04 -31.26
CA ASN A 135 13.65 66.14 -32.14
C ASN A 135 12.58 65.01 -32.10
N ASN A 136 12.29 64.47 -30.91
CA ASN A 136 11.27 63.42 -30.69
C ASN A 136 9.87 63.77 -31.27
N LYS A 137 9.51 65.05 -31.39
CA LYS A 137 8.23 65.48 -32.02
C LYS A 137 8.03 64.93 -33.44
N SER A 138 9.10 64.78 -34.23
CA SER A 138 9.00 64.24 -35.59
C SER A 138 8.77 62.72 -35.63
N LEU A 139 9.37 61.99 -34.69
CA LEU A 139 9.18 60.54 -34.50
C LEU A 139 7.75 60.24 -34.03
N MET A 140 7.25 61.01 -33.08
CA MET A 140 5.89 60.90 -32.52
C MET A 140 4.78 61.09 -33.56
N LYS A 141 4.97 62.05 -34.48
CA LYS A 141 4.06 62.28 -35.62
C LYS A 141 4.08 61.14 -36.64
N LYS A 142 5.19 60.40 -36.78
CA LYS A 142 5.26 59.18 -37.60
C LYS A 142 4.57 57.97 -36.94
N ILE A 143 4.80 57.74 -35.64
CA ILE A 143 4.23 56.59 -34.90
C ILE A 143 2.70 56.64 -34.81
N SER A 144 2.12 57.83 -34.61
CA SER A 144 0.67 58.00 -34.43
C SER A 144 -0.14 57.83 -35.73
N ASN A 145 0.38 58.36 -36.85
CA ASN A 145 -0.18 58.39 -38.21
C ASN A 145 -1.72 58.54 -38.28
N CYS A 146 -2.26 59.52 -37.56
CA CYS A 146 -3.70 59.72 -37.39
C CYS A 146 -4.29 60.83 -38.30
N LYS A 147 -3.59 61.23 -39.37
CA LYS A 147 -4.02 62.27 -40.32
C LYS A 147 -5.34 61.99 -41.03
N GLN A 148 -5.69 60.71 -41.21
CA GLN A 148 -6.97 60.27 -41.78
C GLN A 148 -8.06 59.98 -40.73
N ILE A 149 -7.77 60.23 -39.44
CA ILE A 149 -8.61 59.77 -38.31
C ILE A 149 -9.05 60.94 -37.42
N HIS A 150 -8.16 61.88 -37.10
CA HIS A 150 -8.48 63.04 -36.25
C HIS A 150 -8.49 64.34 -37.07
N LEU A 151 -9.34 65.29 -36.66
CA LEU A 151 -9.48 66.59 -37.31
C LEU A 151 -8.35 67.54 -36.93
N SER A 152 -7.78 68.24 -37.92
CA SER A 152 -6.78 69.28 -37.66
C SER A 152 -7.44 70.53 -37.05
N THR A 153 -6.69 71.30 -36.28
CA THR A 153 -7.17 72.55 -35.67
C THR A 153 -7.57 73.63 -36.68
N LYS A 154 -7.14 73.52 -37.95
CA LYS A 154 -7.54 74.41 -39.06
C LYS A 154 -8.99 74.26 -39.52
N VAL A 155 -9.76 73.35 -38.89
CA VAL A 155 -11.16 73.05 -39.22
C VAL A 155 -12.12 73.83 -38.30
N LEU A 156 -11.62 74.47 -37.24
CA LEU A 156 -12.42 75.34 -36.36
C LEU A 156 -12.98 76.54 -37.14
N ALA A 157 -14.26 76.86 -36.92
CA ALA A 157 -14.94 77.97 -37.59
C ALA A 157 -14.59 79.36 -36.99
N ILE A 158 -14.10 79.36 -35.75
CA ILE A 158 -13.81 80.54 -34.92
C ILE A 158 -12.32 80.55 -34.58
N ASP A 159 -11.68 81.72 -34.71
CA ASP A 159 -10.27 81.94 -34.34
C ASP A 159 -10.11 82.04 -32.81
N TYR A 160 -9.99 80.89 -32.15
CA TYR A 160 -9.73 80.83 -30.71
C TYR A 160 -8.28 81.22 -30.35
N PRO A 161 -8.05 81.77 -29.13
CA PRO A 161 -6.70 82.07 -28.64
C PRO A 161 -5.75 80.86 -28.72
N VAL A 162 -4.49 81.11 -29.10
CA VAL A 162 -3.48 80.07 -29.39
C VAL A 162 -3.31 79.07 -28.24
N ASP A 163 -3.39 79.51 -26.99
CA ASP A 163 -3.28 78.63 -25.81
C ASP A 163 -4.55 77.82 -25.50
N PHE A 164 -5.73 78.31 -25.91
CA PHE A 164 -6.95 77.49 -25.93
C PHE A 164 -6.86 76.41 -27.02
N VAL A 165 -6.40 76.75 -28.23
CA VAL A 165 -6.16 75.77 -29.30
C VAL A 165 -5.15 74.70 -28.88
N LYS A 166 -4.12 75.06 -28.09
CA LYS A 166 -3.20 74.08 -27.48
C LYS A 166 -3.92 73.14 -26.51
N SER A 167 -4.80 73.63 -25.63
CA SER A 167 -5.42 72.82 -24.57
C SER A 167 -6.44 71.80 -25.10
N ILE A 168 -7.15 72.11 -26.19
CA ILE A 168 -8.03 71.16 -26.91
C ILE A 168 -7.27 70.24 -27.87
N SER A 169 -5.95 70.37 -27.99
CA SER A 169 -5.12 69.58 -28.91
C SER A 169 -4.34 68.45 -28.22
N CYS A 170 -4.23 67.32 -28.92
CA CYS A 170 -3.47 66.16 -28.45
C CYS A 170 -1.97 66.43 -28.53
N GLN A 171 -1.27 66.36 -27.40
CA GLN A 171 0.17 66.67 -27.31
C GLN A 171 1.09 65.70 -28.10
N ILE A 172 0.55 64.62 -28.68
CA ILE A 172 1.27 63.66 -29.54
C ILE A 172 1.12 63.98 -31.04
N CYS A 173 -0.04 64.51 -31.47
CA CYS A 173 -0.36 64.69 -32.90
C CYS A 173 -0.83 66.08 -33.31
N GLU A 174 -1.04 67.00 -32.36
CA GLU A 174 -1.44 68.41 -32.58
C GLU A 174 -2.79 68.57 -33.33
N HIS A 175 -3.58 67.51 -33.38
CA HIS A 175 -4.98 67.50 -33.85
C HIS A 175 -5.94 67.70 -32.66
N ILE A 176 -7.19 68.07 -32.94
CA ILE A 176 -8.26 68.17 -31.93
C ILE A 176 -8.38 66.81 -31.22
N LEU A 177 -8.54 66.84 -29.88
CA LEU A 177 -8.63 65.63 -29.07
C LEU A 177 -9.82 64.75 -29.50
N ALA A 178 -9.52 63.49 -29.81
CA ALA A 178 -10.48 62.46 -30.17
C ALA A 178 -10.37 61.31 -29.16
N ASP A 179 -11.46 61.01 -28.47
CA ASP A 179 -11.47 60.14 -27.27
C ASP A 179 -10.39 60.55 -26.24
N PRO A 180 -10.53 61.74 -25.62
CA PRO A 180 -9.51 62.29 -24.73
C PRO A 180 -9.33 61.45 -23.46
N VAL A 181 -8.08 61.29 -23.07
CA VAL A 181 -7.67 60.74 -21.77
C VAL A 181 -6.65 61.64 -21.10
N GLU A 182 -6.72 61.66 -19.78
CA GLU A 182 -5.83 62.37 -18.88
C GLU A 182 -4.90 61.37 -18.17
N THR A 183 -3.62 61.67 -18.11
CA THR A 183 -2.65 60.91 -17.31
C THR A 183 -2.66 61.37 -15.85
N THR A 184 -2.11 60.57 -14.92
CA THR A 184 -1.89 60.97 -13.51
C THR A 184 -1.19 62.32 -13.35
N CYS A 185 -0.25 62.62 -14.25
CA CYS A 185 0.44 63.91 -14.36
C CYS A 185 -0.33 64.98 -15.17
N LYS A 186 -1.66 64.86 -15.29
CA LYS A 186 -2.61 65.84 -15.87
C LYS A 186 -2.35 66.27 -17.32
N HIS A 187 -1.74 65.41 -18.14
CA HIS A 187 -1.52 65.68 -19.56
C HIS A 187 -2.60 65.01 -20.43
N LEU A 188 -3.10 65.76 -21.43
CA LEU A 188 -4.21 65.33 -22.30
C LEU A 188 -3.72 64.76 -23.63
N PHE A 189 -4.29 63.60 -24.00
CA PHE A 189 -3.99 62.88 -25.23
C PHE A 189 -5.23 62.19 -25.80
N CYS A 190 -5.27 61.93 -27.12
CA CYS A 190 -6.21 60.95 -27.67
C CYS A 190 -5.84 59.54 -27.17
N ARG A 191 -6.82 58.74 -26.72
CA ARG A 191 -6.58 57.37 -26.19
C ARG A 191 -5.75 56.49 -27.15
N VAL A 192 -6.05 56.56 -28.45
CA VAL A 192 -5.32 55.82 -29.50
C VAL A 192 -3.86 56.29 -29.64
N CYS A 193 -3.58 57.58 -29.45
CA CYS A 193 -2.23 58.13 -29.56
C CYS A 193 -1.35 57.72 -28.36
N ILE A 194 -1.85 57.85 -27.13
CA ILE A 194 -1.07 57.49 -25.94
C ILE A 194 -0.84 55.98 -25.85
N LEU A 195 -1.84 55.14 -26.16
CA LEU A 195 -1.67 53.67 -26.14
C LEU A 195 -0.71 53.15 -27.23
N LYS A 196 -0.63 53.81 -28.39
CA LYS A 196 0.43 53.54 -29.38
C LYS A 196 1.81 53.96 -28.86
N CYS A 197 1.90 55.12 -28.19
CA CYS A 197 3.16 55.64 -27.68
C CYS A 197 3.74 54.78 -26.53
N LEU A 198 2.93 54.43 -25.52
CA LEU A 198 3.34 53.60 -24.38
C LEU A 198 3.87 52.22 -24.82
N LYS A 199 3.33 51.64 -25.90
CA LYS A 199 3.81 50.39 -26.49
C LYS A 199 5.20 50.48 -27.15
N VAL A 200 5.65 51.68 -27.52
CA VAL A 200 6.91 51.92 -28.26
C VAL A 200 7.97 52.58 -27.39
N MET A 201 7.57 53.42 -26.44
CA MET A 201 8.48 54.20 -25.57
C MET A 201 8.49 53.73 -24.10
N GLY A 202 7.66 52.74 -23.73
CA GLY A 202 7.52 52.26 -22.36
C GLY A 202 6.53 53.09 -21.52
N SER A 203 6.39 52.70 -20.24
CA SER A 203 5.37 53.21 -19.30
C SER A 203 5.69 54.61 -18.74
N TYR A 204 5.90 55.60 -19.60
CA TYR A 204 6.21 56.99 -19.22
C TYR A 204 5.37 57.99 -20.03
N CYS A 205 4.94 59.07 -19.38
CA CYS A 205 4.20 60.14 -20.02
C CYS A 205 5.05 60.85 -21.10
N PRO A 206 4.62 60.95 -22.36
CA PRO A 206 5.47 61.50 -23.42
C PRO A 206 5.80 62.99 -23.30
N SER A 207 5.03 63.74 -22.51
CA SER A 207 5.22 65.18 -22.32
C SER A 207 6.18 65.54 -21.17
N CYS A 208 6.20 64.75 -20.09
CA CYS A 208 6.95 65.06 -18.87
C CYS A 208 7.78 63.89 -18.29
N GLN A 209 7.78 62.72 -18.94
CA GLN A 209 8.48 61.50 -18.54
C GLN A 209 8.10 60.90 -17.17
N TYR A 210 7.04 61.40 -16.53
CA TYR A 210 6.49 60.81 -15.30
C TYR A 210 5.96 59.38 -15.57
N PRO A 211 6.16 58.40 -14.65
CA PRO A 211 5.67 57.03 -14.81
C PRO A 211 4.15 56.98 -15.06
N CYS A 212 3.73 56.24 -16.09
CA CYS A 212 2.33 56.19 -16.52
C CYS A 212 2.02 54.82 -17.12
N PHE A 213 1.22 54.00 -16.44
CA PHE A 213 0.79 52.70 -16.95
C PHE A 213 -0.58 52.82 -17.67
N PRO A 214 -0.92 51.90 -18.59
CA PRO A 214 -2.23 51.91 -19.27
C PRO A 214 -3.45 51.78 -18.34
N THR A 215 -3.24 51.31 -17.11
CA THR A 215 -4.25 51.23 -16.04
C THR A 215 -4.59 52.59 -15.42
N ASP A 216 -3.75 53.60 -15.63
CA ASP A 216 -3.77 54.86 -14.87
C ASP A 216 -4.31 56.03 -15.73
N LEU A 217 -4.86 55.71 -16.90
CA LEU A 217 -5.44 56.66 -17.84
C LEU A 217 -6.92 56.90 -17.52
N VAL A 218 -7.25 58.13 -17.13
CA VAL A 218 -8.61 58.52 -16.70
C VAL A 218 -9.28 59.34 -17.82
N SER A 219 -10.61 59.45 -17.79
CA SER A 219 -11.34 60.38 -18.65
C SER A 219 -11.31 61.79 -18.03
N PRO A 220 -11.11 62.88 -18.81
CA PRO A 220 -11.13 64.24 -18.27
C PRO A 220 -12.47 64.63 -17.63
N VAL A 221 -12.44 65.69 -16.83
CA VAL A 221 -13.63 66.27 -16.19
C VAL A 221 -14.73 66.60 -17.21
N LYS A 222 -15.99 66.29 -16.86
CA LYS A 222 -17.16 66.41 -17.77
C LYS A 222 -17.36 67.82 -18.36
N SER A 223 -16.97 68.86 -17.63
CA SER A 223 -17.00 70.25 -18.11
C SER A 223 -16.08 70.48 -19.31
N PHE A 224 -14.86 69.93 -19.29
CA PHE A 224 -13.93 69.99 -20.42
C PHE A 224 -14.48 69.23 -21.65
N LEU A 225 -15.10 68.07 -21.43
CA LEU A 225 -15.76 67.31 -22.51
C LEU A 225 -16.92 68.07 -23.15
N SER A 226 -17.73 68.77 -22.35
CA SER A 226 -18.82 69.63 -22.85
C SER A 226 -18.29 70.82 -23.67
N ILE A 227 -17.21 71.46 -23.22
CA ILE A 227 -16.55 72.55 -23.98
C ILE A 227 -15.99 72.02 -25.31
N LEU A 228 -15.39 70.82 -25.32
CA LEU A 228 -14.86 70.18 -26.52
C LEU A 228 -15.98 69.84 -27.53
N ASN A 229 -17.09 69.25 -27.08
CA ASN A 229 -18.22 68.88 -27.94
C ASN A 229 -18.88 70.09 -28.61
N ASN A 230 -18.88 71.25 -27.93
CA ASN A 230 -19.46 72.51 -28.41
C ASN A 230 -18.55 73.31 -29.37
N LEU A 231 -17.39 72.78 -29.77
CA LEU A 231 -16.53 73.41 -30.78
C LEU A 231 -17.20 73.39 -32.16
N VAL A 232 -17.32 74.55 -32.80
CA VAL A 232 -17.88 74.70 -34.15
C VAL A 232 -16.81 74.46 -35.22
N LEU A 233 -17.13 73.63 -36.21
CA LEU A 233 -16.24 73.21 -37.29
C LEU A 233 -16.83 73.57 -38.65
N ARG A 234 -16.01 74.08 -39.58
CA ARG A 234 -16.38 74.17 -41.01
C ARG A 234 -16.09 72.84 -41.70
N CYS A 235 -17.02 72.34 -42.52
CA CYS A 235 -16.77 71.09 -43.25
C CYS A 235 -15.59 71.22 -44.24
N PRO A 236 -14.59 70.31 -44.23
CA PRO A 236 -13.43 70.38 -45.13
C PRO A 236 -13.68 69.73 -46.51
N ILE A 237 -14.92 69.36 -46.83
CA ILE A 237 -15.30 68.68 -48.07
C ILE A 237 -15.64 69.73 -49.14
N LYS A 238 -15.07 69.61 -50.35
CA LYS A 238 -15.34 70.52 -51.46
C LYS A 238 -16.83 70.54 -51.79
N GLY A 239 -17.45 71.72 -51.75
CA GLY A 239 -18.88 71.91 -52.00
C GLY A 239 -19.76 71.95 -50.74
N CYS A 240 -19.20 71.71 -49.54
CA CYS A 240 -19.92 71.87 -48.27
C CYS A 240 -19.35 73.05 -47.47
N HIS A 241 -20.21 74.01 -47.12
CA HIS A 241 -19.84 75.19 -46.33
C HIS A 241 -20.55 75.26 -44.96
N GLU A 242 -21.17 74.16 -44.52
CA GLU A 242 -21.87 74.11 -43.23
C GLU A 242 -20.91 74.21 -42.03
N GLU A 243 -21.38 74.92 -41.00
CA GLU A 243 -20.75 75.01 -39.69
C GLU A 243 -21.47 74.07 -38.71
N VAL A 244 -20.73 73.09 -38.16
CA VAL A 244 -21.28 71.95 -37.42
C VAL A 244 -20.50 71.75 -36.12
N PHE A 245 -21.22 71.53 -35.00
CA PHE A 245 -20.60 71.18 -33.72
C PHE A 245 -19.84 69.84 -33.80
N LEU A 246 -18.70 69.72 -33.12
CA LEU A 246 -17.85 68.52 -33.10
C LEU A 246 -18.64 67.24 -32.79
N GLU A 247 -19.59 67.31 -31.86
CA GLU A 247 -20.48 66.20 -31.49
C GLU A 247 -21.32 65.67 -32.68
N LYS A 248 -21.82 66.57 -33.53
CA LYS A 248 -22.68 66.23 -34.69
C LYS A 248 -21.90 66.00 -35.98
N TYR A 249 -20.62 66.41 -36.04
CA TYR A 249 -19.77 66.28 -37.23
C TYR A 249 -19.65 64.83 -37.74
N CYS A 250 -19.60 63.84 -36.85
CA CYS A 250 -19.56 62.43 -37.24
C CYS A 250 -20.82 61.99 -38.02
N GLN A 251 -21.98 62.57 -37.69
CA GLN A 251 -23.24 62.31 -38.38
C GLN A 251 -23.30 63.04 -39.72
N HIS A 252 -22.99 64.35 -39.75
CA HIS A 252 -22.85 65.11 -40.99
C HIS A 252 -21.87 64.45 -42.00
N ARG A 253 -20.69 63.97 -41.55
CA ARG A 253 -19.73 63.25 -42.41
C ARG A 253 -20.25 61.89 -42.93
N SER A 254 -21.31 61.34 -42.33
CA SER A 254 -21.92 60.10 -42.82
C SER A 254 -22.81 60.35 -44.03
N ASN A 255 -23.50 61.49 -44.09
CA ASN A 255 -24.30 61.90 -45.25
C ASN A 255 -23.44 62.04 -46.52
N HIS A 256 -22.19 62.51 -46.39
CA HIS A 256 -21.22 62.59 -47.50
C HIS A 256 -20.66 61.23 -47.96
N LYS A 257 -20.96 60.12 -47.26
CA LYS A 257 -20.47 58.77 -47.61
C LYS A 257 -21.42 57.96 -48.49
N GLU A 258 -22.66 58.39 -48.67
CA GLU A 258 -23.66 57.64 -49.45
C GLU A 258 -23.51 57.84 -50.98
N ALA A 259 -22.65 58.77 -51.41
CA ALA A 259 -22.37 59.05 -52.82
C ALA A 259 -21.14 58.30 -53.40
N GLU A 260 -20.28 57.69 -52.57
CA GLU A 260 -19.07 56.96 -53.00
C GLU A 260 -18.98 55.60 -52.31
N SER A 261 -19.68 54.58 -52.83
CA SER A 261 -19.61 53.22 -52.30
C SER A 261 -19.66 52.11 -53.37
N THR A 262 -18.52 51.81 -53.98
CA THR A 262 -18.23 50.49 -54.55
C THR A 262 -17.00 49.89 -53.86
N ASP A 263 -17.14 48.64 -53.42
CA ASP A 263 -16.11 47.78 -52.82
C ASP A 263 -15.18 48.34 -51.73
N SER A 264 -15.68 48.32 -50.49
CA SER A 264 -14.82 47.96 -49.34
C SER A 264 -15.54 46.97 -48.42
N TYR A 265 -14.99 45.75 -48.32
CA TYR A 265 -15.53 44.71 -47.44
C TYR A 265 -15.28 45.06 -45.96
N VAL A 266 -16.28 45.63 -45.30
CA VAL A 266 -16.25 45.87 -43.86
C VAL A 266 -16.42 44.55 -43.11
N TYR A 267 -15.48 44.20 -42.23
CA TYR A 267 -15.60 43.03 -41.36
C TYR A 267 -16.72 43.25 -40.31
N ILE A 268 -17.92 42.77 -40.62
CA ILE A 268 -19.03 42.74 -39.67
C ILE A 268 -18.77 41.61 -38.66
N ASN A 269 -18.45 41.99 -37.42
CA ASN A 269 -18.37 41.04 -36.31
C ASN A 269 -19.77 40.47 -36.03
N LYS A 270 -20.00 39.22 -36.43
CA LYS A 270 -21.28 38.49 -36.23
C LYS A 270 -21.58 38.16 -34.75
N GLY A 271 -20.75 38.60 -33.81
CA GLY A 271 -20.90 38.37 -32.38
C GLY A 271 -20.60 36.93 -31.98
N GLY A 272 -21.28 36.47 -30.93
CA GLY A 272 -21.09 35.14 -30.34
C GLY A 272 -20.43 35.19 -28.95
N ARG A 273 -20.70 34.16 -28.14
CA ARG A 273 -20.20 34.07 -26.76
C ARG A 273 -18.65 33.95 -26.76
N PRO A 274 -17.92 34.76 -25.98
CA PRO A 274 -16.47 34.65 -25.88
C PRO A 274 -16.01 33.22 -25.55
N ARG A 275 -15.03 32.71 -26.30
CA ARG A 275 -14.51 31.34 -26.14
C ARG A 275 -13.82 31.20 -24.78
N GLN A 276 -14.50 30.55 -23.84
CA GLN A 276 -13.95 30.21 -22.52
C GLN A 276 -12.76 29.25 -22.65
N HIS A 277 -11.86 29.32 -21.65
CA HIS A 277 -10.69 28.45 -21.53
C HIS A 277 -11.10 26.98 -21.31
N LEU A 278 -10.36 26.03 -21.87
CA LEU A 278 -10.76 24.63 -21.92
C LEU A 278 -10.96 24.00 -20.52
N LEU A 279 -10.15 24.41 -19.54
CA LEU A 279 -10.23 23.92 -18.15
C LEU A 279 -11.40 24.49 -17.34
N SER A 280 -12.06 25.57 -17.81
CA SER A 280 -13.25 26.13 -17.15
C SER A 280 -14.58 25.68 -17.76
N LEU A 281 -14.54 24.69 -18.66
CA LEU A 281 -15.70 24.13 -19.34
C LEU A 281 -16.17 22.81 -18.71
N THR A 282 -17.48 22.56 -18.74
CA THR A 282 -18.05 21.26 -18.35
C THR A 282 -17.65 20.16 -19.35
N ARG A 283 -17.66 18.89 -18.92
CA ARG A 283 -17.29 17.73 -19.77
C ARG A 283 -18.03 17.71 -21.12
N ARG A 284 -19.30 18.12 -21.17
CA ARG A 284 -20.08 18.20 -22.44
C ARG A 284 -19.55 19.30 -23.37
N ALA A 285 -19.21 20.47 -22.83
CA ALA A 285 -18.62 21.56 -23.61
C ALA A 285 -17.17 21.26 -24.05
N GLN A 286 -16.39 20.56 -23.22
CA GLN A 286 -15.07 20.04 -23.59
C GLN A 286 -15.17 19.01 -24.73
N LYS A 287 -16.06 18.01 -24.61
CA LYS A 287 -16.34 17.01 -25.66
C LYS A 287 -16.74 17.67 -27.00
N HIS A 288 -17.50 18.76 -26.97
CA HIS A 288 -17.83 19.52 -28.17
C HIS A 288 -16.63 20.31 -28.72
N ARG A 289 -15.88 21.02 -27.86
CA ARG A 289 -14.73 21.83 -28.26
C ARG A 289 -13.54 21.03 -28.78
N LEU A 290 -13.47 19.74 -28.45
CA LEU A 290 -12.43 18.80 -28.89
C LEU A 290 -12.97 17.75 -29.87
N ARG A 291 -14.16 17.93 -30.46
CA ARG A 291 -14.79 16.90 -31.32
C ARG A 291 -13.91 16.52 -32.51
N GLU A 292 -13.41 17.51 -33.25
CA GLU A 292 -12.58 17.32 -34.46
C GLU A 292 -11.24 16.66 -34.11
N LEU A 293 -10.52 17.20 -33.12
CA LEU A 293 -9.27 16.62 -32.64
C LEU A 293 -9.45 15.18 -32.10
N LYS A 294 -10.58 14.89 -31.42
CA LYS A 294 -10.88 13.53 -30.96
C LYS A 294 -11.12 12.57 -32.14
N LEU A 295 -11.68 13.02 -33.25
CA LEU A 295 -11.78 12.19 -34.46
C LEU A 295 -10.38 11.96 -35.03
N GLN A 296 -9.58 13.01 -35.26
CA GLN A 296 -8.20 12.88 -35.76
C GLN A 296 -7.33 11.91 -34.92
N VAL A 297 -7.43 11.96 -33.59
CA VAL A 297 -6.68 11.04 -32.70
C VAL A 297 -7.23 9.60 -32.74
N LYS A 298 -8.53 9.40 -33.02
CA LYS A 298 -9.09 8.07 -33.30
C LYS A 298 -8.62 7.55 -34.65
N ASP A 299 -8.77 8.35 -35.69
CA ASP A 299 -8.39 8.01 -37.07
C ASP A 299 -6.88 7.74 -37.21
N PHE A 300 -6.06 8.31 -36.31
CA PHE A 300 -4.64 8.00 -36.14
C PHE A 300 -4.44 6.66 -35.40
N ALA A 301 -5.03 6.51 -34.20
CA ALA A 301 -4.88 5.30 -33.40
C ALA A 301 -5.36 4.04 -34.15
N GLU A 302 -6.43 4.15 -34.93
CA GLU A 302 -6.99 3.08 -35.76
C GLU A 302 -6.13 2.71 -36.98
N LYS A 303 -5.13 3.53 -37.34
CA LYS A 303 -4.19 3.27 -38.46
C LYS A 303 -2.84 2.76 -38.00
N GLU A 304 -2.30 3.29 -36.90
CA GLU A 304 -0.93 3.00 -36.45
C GLU A 304 -0.87 2.14 -35.17
N GLU A 305 -1.89 2.21 -34.31
CA GLU A 305 -1.85 1.71 -32.92
C GLU A 305 -3.02 0.76 -32.59
N GLY A 306 -3.57 0.08 -33.60
CA GLY A 306 -4.65 -0.92 -33.46
C GLY A 306 -5.97 -0.39 -32.87
N GLY A 307 -6.12 0.93 -32.71
CA GLY A 307 -7.26 1.58 -32.07
C GLY A 307 -7.08 1.95 -30.58
N ASP A 308 -5.90 1.79 -29.97
CA ASP A 308 -5.71 2.20 -28.55
C ASP A 308 -5.56 3.72 -28.36
N VAL A 309 -6.70 4.39 -28.46
CA VAL A 309 -6.88 5.81 -28.14
C VAL A 309 -6.43 6.17 -26.71
N LYS A 310 -6.49 5.23 -25.75
CA LYS A 310 -6.12 5.49 -24.35
C LYS A 310 -4.61 5.67 -24.25
N SER A 311 -3.83 4.71 -24.75
CA SER A 311 -2.36 4.78 -24.71
C SER A 311 -1.84 5.94 -25.55
N VAL A 312 -2.37 6.15 -26.76
CA VAL A 312 -2.03 7.32 -27.60
C VAL A 312 -2.27 8.65 -26.87
N CYS A 313 -3.44 8.84 -26.23
CA CYS A 313 -3.74 10.07 -25.48
C CYS A 313 -2.83 10.26 -24.26
N LEU A 314 -2.43 9.18 -23.59
CA LEU A 314 -1.53 9.23 -22.43
C LEU A 314 -0.10 9.59 -22.86
N THR A 315 0.44 8.93 -23.89
CA THR A 315 1.77 9.22 -24.45
C THR A 315 1.86 10.65 -24.99
N LEU A 316 0.84 11.14 -25.69
CA LEU A 316 0.77 12.54 -26.13
C LEU A 316 0.81 13.53 -24.96
N PHE A 317 0.15 13.21 -23.83
CA PHE A 317 0.19 14.08 -22.64
C PHE A 317 1.54 14.00 -21.90
N LEU A 318 2.17 12.82 -21.82
CA LEU A 318 3.53 12.68 -21.30
C LEU A 318 4.54 13.49 -22.11
N LEU A 319 4.51 13.38 -23.44
CA LEU A 319 5.38 14.18 -24.32
C LEU A 319 5.11 15.68 -24.18
N ALA A 320 3.86 16.09 -23.98
CA ALA A 320 3.50 17.49 -23.69
C ALA A 320 4.00 17.99 -22.32
N LEU A 321 4.11 17.13 -21.30
CA LEU A 321 4.70 17.47 -19.99
C LEU A 321 6.24 17.49 -20.06
N ARG A 322 6.84 16.46 -20.68
CA ARG A 322 8.30 16.36 -20.89
C ARG A 322 8.83 17.55 -21.69
N SER A 323 8.16 17.96 -22.77
CA SER A 323 8.53 19.13 -23.59
C SER A 323 8.31 20.49 -22.90
N ARG A 324 7.55 20.53 -21.80
CA ARG A 324 7.44 21.71 -20.91
C ARG A 324 8.46 21.69 -19.77
N ASN A 325 9.29 20.64 -19.68
CA ASN A 325 10.19 20.34 -18.58
C ASN A 325 9.46 20.06 -17.24
N GLU A 326 8.18 19.70 -17.27
CA GLU A 326 7.36 19.37 -16.09
C GLU A 326 7.60 17.90 -15.65
N HIS A 327 8.87 17.47 -15.61
CA HIS A 327 9.28 16.08 -15.45
C HIS A 327 8.58 15.35 -14.30
N ARG A 328 8.54 15.95 -13.10
CA ARG A 328 7.89 15.34 -11.94
C ARG A 328 6.42 14.98 -12.18
N GLN A 329 5.69 15.76 -12.99
CA GLN A 329 4.30 15.44 -13.36
C GLN A 329 4.21 14.34 -14.43
N ALA A 330 5.20 14.24 -15.31
CA ALA A 330 5.31 13.10 -16.23
C ALA A 330 5.65 11.82 -15.47
N ASP A 331 6.58 11.87 -14.51
CA ASP A 331 6.94 10.74 -13.64
C ASP A 331 5.74 10.32 -12.75
N GLU A 332 4.98 11.27 -12.19
CA GLU A 332 3.72 11.02 -11.47
C GLU A 332 2.66 10.34 -12.38
N LEU A 333 2.57 10.74 -13.65
CA LEU A 333 1.61 10.17 -14.60
C LEU A 333 2.04 8.78 -15.09
N GLU A 334 3.33 8.57 -15.37
CA GLU A 334 3.90 7.25 -15.69
C GLU A 334 3.71 6.26 -14.55
N ALA A 335 3.87 6.69 -13.29
CA ALA A 335 3.56 5.87 -12.12
C ALA A 335 2.07 5.48 -12.10
N ILE A 336 1.14 6.41 -12.35
CA ILE A 336 -0.30 6.12 -12.44
C ILE A 336 -0.60 5.15 -13.59
N MET A 337 0.06 5.29 -14.75
CA MET A 337 -0.10 4.39 -15.90
C MET A 337 0.37 2.97 -15.60
N GLN A 338 1.45 2.82 -14.83
CA GLN A 338 1.98 1.53 -14.36
C GLN A 338 1.22 0.96 -13.15
N GLY A 339 0.13 1.57 -12.69
CA GLY A 339 -0.60 1.14 -11.49
C GLY A 339 0.12 1.44 -10.15
N LYS A 340 1.23 2.18 -10.19
CA LYS A 340 2.06 2.60 -9.04
C LYS A 340 1.66 4.00 -8.53
N GLY A 341 0.39 4.37 -8.68
CA GLY A 341 -0.15 5.67 -8.26
C GLY A 341 -0.44 5.75 -6.75
N SER A 342 -1.19 6.77 -6.32
CA SER A 342 -1.66 6.89 -4.92
C SER A 342 -2.74 5.86 -4.53
N ASP A 343 -3.24 5.11 -5.49
CA ASP A 343 -4.42 4.27 -5.39
C ASP A 343 -3.94 2.81 -5.49
N LEU A 344 -4.03 2.07 -4.39
CA LEU A 344 -3.41 0.74 -4.25
C LEU A 344 -4.08 -0.29 -5.17
N HIS A 345 -3.30 -1.25 -5.67
CA HIS A 345 -3.84 -2.36 -6.46
C HIS A 345 -4.83 -3.22 -5.63
N PRO A 346 -5.92 -3.77 -6.20
CA PRO A 346 -6.88 -4.60 -5.46
C PRO A 346 -6.25 -5.78 -4.72
N ALA A 347 -5.22 -6.42 -5.28
CA ALA A 347 -4.49 -7.51 -4.62
C ALA A 347 -3.75 -7.04 -3.35
N VAL A 348 -3.09 -5.87 -3.39
CA VAL A 348 -2.44 -5.27 -2.21
C VAL A 348 -3.49 -4.90 -1.15
N CYS A 349 -4.65 -4.40 -1.56
CA CYS A 349 -5.77 -4.16 -0.65
C CYS A 349 -6.32 -5.45 -0.01
N LEU A 350 -6.35 -6.55 -0.76
CA LEU A 350 -6.77 -7.87 -0.26
C LEU A 350 -5.76 -8.43 0.74
N ALA A 351 -4.47 -8.40 0.42
CA ALA A 351 -3.39 -8.83 1.31
C ALA A 351 -3.38 -8.02 2.63
N ILE A 352 -3.52 -6.68 2.56
CA ILE A 352 -3.67 -5.84 3.75
C ILE A 352 -4.90 -6.27 4.57
N ARG A 353 -6.05 -6.49 3.94
CA ARG A 353 -7.29 -6.91 4.63
C ARG A 353 -7.09 -8.25 5.37
N VAL A 354 -6.58 -9.27 4.67
CA VAL A 354 -6.46 -10.63 5.19
C VAL A 354 -5.40 -10.69 6.29
N ASN A 355 -4.19 -10.19 6.03
CA ASN A 355 -3.04 -10.31 6.94
C ASN A 355 -3.16 -9.41 8.18
N THR A 356 -4.12 -8.48 8.22
CA THR A 356 -4.49 -7.70 9.42
C THR A 356 -5.81 -8.12 10.05
N PHE A 357 -6.37 -9.27 9.63
CA PHE A 357 -7.61 -9.87 10.15
C PHE A 357 -8.85 -8.95 10.06
N LEU A 358 -8.87 -8.02 9.10
CA LEU A 358 -9.98 -7.08 8.93
C LEU A 358 -11.18 -7.76 8.27
N SER A 359 -12.29 -7.84 9.01
CA SER A 359 -13.58 -8.24 8.43
C SER A 359 -14.00 -7.29 7.30
N CYS A 360 -14.79 -7.79 6.35
CA CYS A 360 -15.32 -7.00 5.24
C CYS A 360 -16.01 -5.70 5.72
N SER A 361 -16.70 -5.74 6.86
CA SER A 361 -17.40 -4.59 7.45
C SER A 361 -16.43 -3.56 8.03
N GLN A 362 -15.39 -3.99 8.76
CA GLN A 362 -14.33 -3.09 9.27
C GLN A 362 -13.54 -2.46 8.11
N TYR A 363 -13.14 -3.27 7.12
CA TYR A 363 -12.45 -2.79 5.92
C TYR A 363 -13.31 -1.78 5.14
N HIS A 364 -14.61 -2.06 4.96
CA HIS A 364 -15.51 -1.12 4.27
C HIS A 364 -15.67 0.20 5.04
N LYS A 365 -15.75 0.15 6.38
CA LYS A 365 -15.77 1.35 7.24
C LYS A 365 -14.48 2.17 7.08
N MET A 366 -13.31 1.51 7.07
CA MET A 366 -12.01 2.14 6.82
C MET A 366 -11.96 2.79 5.43
N TYR A 367 -12.27 2.04 4.37
CA TYR A 367 -12.35 2.53 2.98
C TYR A 367 -13.24 3.77 2.87
N ARG A 368 -14.46 3.72 3.43
CA ARG A 368 -15.43 4.83 3.36
C ARG A 368 -14.92 6.07 4.08
N THR A 369 -14.33 5.92 5.27
CA THR A 369 -13.78 7.04 6.06
C THR A 369 -12.58 7.67 5.37
N VAL A 370 -11.60 6.88 4.92
CA VAL A 370 -10.40 7.40 4.23
C VAL A 370 -10.78 8.11 2.93
N LYS A 371 -11.70 7.54 2.13
CA LYS A 371 -12.19 8.17 0.89
C LYS A 371 -12.98 9.45 1.13
N ALA A 372 -13.76 9.52 2.22
CA ALA A 372 -14.50 10.73 2.60
C ALA A 372 -13.58 11.87 3.08
N ILE A 373 -12.53 11.56 3.86
CA ILE A 373 -11.61 12.57 4.40
C ILE A 373 -10.62 13.07 3.34
N THR A 374 -10.05 12.17 2.54
CA THR A 374 -9.00 12.52 1.55
C THR A 374 -9.54 12.98 0.20
N GLY A 375 -10.80 12.63 -0.13
CA GLY A 375 -11.37 12.80 -1.46
C GLY A 375 -10.77 11.89 -2.54
N ARG A 376 -9.89 10.94 -2.19
CA ARG A 376 -9.19 10.02 -3.12
C ARG A 376 -9.51 8.56 -2.82
N GLN A 377 -9.32 7.66 -3.80
CA GLN A 377 -9.57 6.22 -3.64
C GLN A 377 -8.27 5.45 -3.41
N ILE A 378 -7.63 5.71 -2.26
CA ILE A 378 -6.38 5.03 -1.87
C ILE A 378 -6.60 3.52 -1.72
N PHE A 379 -7.66 3.12 -1.00
CA PHE A 379 -8.10 1.73 -0.88
C PHE A 379 -9.17 1.41 -1.93
N GLN A 380 -9.25 0.14 -2.33
CA GLN A 380 -10.23 -0.32 -3.33
C GLN A 380 -11.52 -0.86 -2.69
N PRO A 381 -12.68 -0.76 -3.38
CA PRO A 381 -13.97 -1.23 -2.86
C PRO A 381 -14.05 -2.77 -2.84
N LEU A 382 -14.87 -3.31 -1.92
CA LEU A 382 -15.01 -4.77 -1.70
C LEU A 382 -15.30 -5.59 -2.96
N HIS A 383 -16.00 -5.06 -3.96
CA HIS A 383 -16.26 -5.81 -5.20
C HIS A 383 -14.97 -6.03 -6.02
N ALA A 384 -14.03 -5.07 -6.01
CA ALA A 384 -12.74 -5.23 -6.69
C ALA A 384 -11.85 -6.25 -5.96
N LEU A 385 -11.90 -6.27 -4.61
CA LEU A 385 -11.22 -7.28 -3.81
C LEU A 385 -11.79 -8.68 -4.12
N ARG A 386 -13.11 -8.86 -4.16
CA ARG A 386 -13.75 -10.15 -4.54
C ARG A 386 -13.41 -10.62 -5.96
N THR A 387 -13.17 -9.70 -6.89
CA THR A 387 -12.69 -10.07 -8.24
C THR A 387 -11.23 -10.53 -8.21
N ALA A 388 -10.37 -9.86 -7.44
CA ALA A 388 -8.96 -10.25 -7.27
C ALA A 388 -8.78 -11.54 -6.44
N GLU A 389 -9.69 -11.80 -5.50
CA GLU A 389 -9.73 -13.02 -4.66
C GLU A 389 -9.90 -14.28 -5.51
N LYS A 390 -10.56 -14.18 -6.69
CA LYS A 390 -10.80 -15.33 -7.58
C LYS A 390 -9.54 -15.98 -8.13
N SER A 391 -8.48 -15.23 -8.43
CA SER A 391 -7.24 -15.80 -9.00
C SER A 391 -6.36 -16.53 -7.99
N LEU A 392 -6.72 -16.45 -6.70
CA LEU A 392 -6.02 -17.11 -5.58
C LEU A 392 -6.81 -18.31 -5.03
N LEU A 393 -8.05 -18.53 -5.51
CA LEU A 393 -8.89 -19.63 -5.07
C LEU A 393 -8.75 -20.85 -6.00
N PRO A 394 -8.89 -22.08 -5.48
CA PRO A 394 -9.06 -23.28 -6.31
C PRO A 394 -10.21 -23.11 -7.32
N GLY A 395 -9.99 -23.59 -8.54
CA GLY A 395 -10.93 -23.49 -9.67
C GLY A 395 -10.68 -22.33 -10.64
N TYR A 396 -9.48 -21.74 -10.64
CA TYR A 396 -9.12 -20.63 -11.55
C TYR A 396 -8.10 -21.00 -12.64
N HIS A 397 -7.16 -21.90 -12.35
CA HIS A 397 -6.05 -22.25 -13.26
C HIS A 397 -6.33 -23.56 -14.01
N SER A 398 -6.00 -23.59 -15.30
CA SER A 398 -6.08 -24.79 -16.14
C SER A 398 -4.89 -25.73 -15.92
N PHE A 399 -5.15 -27.02 -15.79
CA PHE A 399 -4.14 -28.06 -15.58
C PHE A 399 -4.60 -29.40 -16.17
N GLU A 400 -3.66 -30.31 -16.41
CA GLU A 400 -3.92 -31.65 -16.94
C GLU A 400 -3.16 -32.72 -16.14
N TRP A 401 -3.62 -33.97 -16.15
CA TRP A 401 -2.97 -35.11 -15.48
C TRP A 401 -2.66 -36.22 -16.48
N GLU A 402 -1.41 -36.69 -16.49
CA GLU A 402 -0.93 -37.76 -17.36
C GLU A 402 -0.35 -38.92 -16.54
N PRO A 403 -0.97 -40.12 -16.56
CA PRO A 403 -2.29 -40.44 -17.14
C PRO A 403 -3.45 -39.80 -16.35
N PRO A 404 -4.65 -39.68 -16.95
CA PRO A 404 -5.84 -39.16 -16.26
C PRO A 404 -6.16 -39.89 -14.95
N LEU A 405 -6.54 -39.12 -13.92
CA LEU A 405 -6.83 -39.64 -12.59
C LEU A 405 -8.04 -40.57 -12.58
N LYS A 406 -7.91 -41.75 -11.97
CA LYS A 406 -9.01 -42.71 -11.77
C LYS A 406 -10.06 -42.11 -10.84
N ASN A 407 -11.33 -42.21 -11.23
CA ASN A 407 -12.51 -41.76 -10.46
C ASN A 407 -12.56 -40.25 -10.12
N VAL A 408 -11.69 -39.41 -10.70
CA VAL A 408 -11.70 -37.95 -10.52
C VAL A 408 -12.15 -37.28 -11.82
N SER A 409 -12.96 -36.21 -11.72
CA SER A 409 -13.40 -35.45 -12.90
C SER A 409 -12.29 -34.59 -13.49
N SER A 410 -12.15 -34.58 -14.81
CA SER A 410 -11.20 -33.73 -15.55
C SER A 410 -11.56 -32.23 -15.56
N ASN A 411 -12.70 -31.83 -15.00
CA ASN A 411 -13.08 -30.41 -14.91
C ASN A 411 -12.12 -29.66 -13.97
N THR A 412 -11.47 -28.61 -14.46
CA THR A 412 -10.55 -27.73 -13.71
C THR A 412 -11.25 -26.73 -12.80
N ASP A 413 -12.46 -26.31 -13.16
CA ASP A 413 -13.11 -25.08 -12.66
C ASP A 413 -13.91 -25.33 -11.35
N VAL A 414 -13.45 -26.29 -10.54
CA VAL A 414 -14.15 -26.77 -9.34
C VAL A 414 -13.63 -26.03 -8.10
N GLY A 415 -14.45 -25.13 -7.56
CA GLY A 415 -14.18 -24.40 -6.32
C GLY A 415 -14.55 -25.17 -5.05
N ILE A 416 -15.19 -24.48 -4.09
CA ILE A 416 -15.69 -25.10 -2.85
C ILE A 416 -16.85 -26.04 -3.19
N ILE A 417 -16.74 -27.30 -2.78
CA ILE A 417 -17.75 -28.36 -2.94
C ILE A 417 -18.27 -28.84 -1.59
N ASP A 418 -19.40 -29.56 -1.64
CA ASP A 418 -19.98 -30.17 -0.45
C ASP A 418 -19.16 -31.38 0.02
N GLY A 419 -18.85 -31.44 1.33
CA GLY A 419 -18.07 -32.56 1.87
C GLY A 419 -18.84 -33.89 1.78
N LEU A 420 -20.16 -33.83 1.91
CA LEU A 420 -21.10 -34.94 1.73
C LEU A 420 -20.99 -35.63 0.36
N SER A 421 -20.35 -35.00 -0.64
CA SER A 421 -19.95 -35.60 -1.92
C SER A 421 -21.05 -36.35 -2.71
N GLY A 422 -22.34 -36.10 -2.41
CA GLY A 422 -23.49 -36.71 -3.09
C GLY A 422 -24.23 -37.79 -2.29
N ILE A 423 -23.90 -38.02 -1.01
CA ILE A 423 -24.69 -38.89 -0.12
C ILE A 423 -26.16 -38.44 -0.10
N GLN A 424 -27.09 -39.39 -0.27
CA GLN A 424 -28.53 -39.10 -0.23
C GLN A 424 -28.99 -38.95 1.22
N GLN A 425 -29.68 -37.84 1.50
CA GLN A 425 -30.35 -37.60 2.78
C GLN A 425 -31.81 -38.07 2.69
N SER A 426 -32.00 -39.40 2.67
CA SER A 426 -33.32 -40.00 2.88
C SER A 426 -33.57 -40.21 4.39
N VAL A 427 -34.81 -40.56 4.76
CA VAL A 427 -35.16 -40.91 6.15
C VAL A 427 -34.96 -42.41 6.43
N ASP A 428 -34.78 -43.20 5.38
CA ASP A 428 -34.60 -44.66 5.43
C ASP A 428 -33.10 -45.05 5.52
N ASP A 429 -32.20 -44.15 5.10
CA ASP A 429 -30.74 -44.29 5.17
C ASP A 429 -30.19 -43.86 6.55
N TYR A 430 -28.88 -44.07 6.76
CA TYR A 430 -28.18 -43.63 7.97
C TYR A 430 -28.19 -42.08 8.09
N PRO A 431 -28.56 -41.50 9.25
CA PRO A 431 -28.64 -40.05 9.42
C PRO A 431 -27.24 -39.40 9.41
N VAL A 432 -26.94 -38.66 8.35
CA VAL A 432 -25.65 -37.96 8.20
C VAL A 432 -25.76 -36.54 8.77
N ASP A 433 -25.74 -36.48 10.11
CA ASP A 433 -25.87 -35.27 10.94
C ASP A 433 -24.55 -34.45 11.00
N THR A 434 -23.95 -34.19 9.84
CA THR A 434 -22.75 -33.35 9.70
C THR A 434 -22.88 -32.31 8.60
N ILE A 435 -22.19 -31.17 8.79
CA ILE A 435 -22.02 -30.14 7.76
C ILE A 435 -20.53 -30.06 7.43
N ALA A 436 -20.18 -30.40 6.19
CA ALA A 436 -18.81 -30.43 5.70
C ALA A 436 -18.64 -29.62 4.40
N LYS A 437 -17.51 -28.95 4.24
CA LYS A 437 -17.10 -28.30 2.98
C LYS A 437 -15.63 -28.60 2.69
N ARG A 438 -15.32 -28.85 1.42
CA ARG A 438 -13.96 -29.18 0.96
C ARG A 438 -13.65 -28.53 -0.37
N PHE A 439 -12.37 -28.51 -0.74
CA PHE A 439 -11.96 -28.45 -2.14
C PHE A 439 -11.71 -29.87 -2.67
N ARG A 440 -11.62 -30.02 -4.00
CA ARG A 440 -11.04 -31.21 -4.62
C ARG A 440 -9.51 -31.14 -4.49
N TYR A 441 -8.87 -32.25 -4.13
CA TYR A 441 -7.48 -32.25 -3.68
C TYR A 441 -6.52 -31.73 -4.76
N ASP A 442 -6.64 -32.24 -5.99
CA ASP A 442 -5.84 -31.82 -7.14
C ASP A 442 -5.96 -30.32 -7.45
N VAL A 443 -7.18 -29.76 -7.46
CA VAL A 443 -7.40 -28.33 -7.72
C VAL A 443 -6.79 -27.46 -6.60
N ALA A 444 -6.85 -27.93 -5.35
CA ALA A 444 -6.22 -27.25 -4.22
C ALA A 444 -4.68 -27.29 -4.29
N LEU A 445 -4.09 -28.40 -4.76
CA LEU A 445 -2.65 -28.50 -5.01
C LEU A 445 -2.20 -27.60 -6.16
N VAL A 446 -2.96 -27.52 -7.25
CA VAL A 446 -2.68 -26.61 -8.37
C VAL A 446 -2.69 -25.16 -7.92
N ALA A 447 -3.71 -24.74 -7.18
CA ALA A 447 -3.77 -23.39 -6.61
C ALA A 447 -2.58 -23.12 -5.66
N ALA A 448 -2.22 -24.10 -4.82
CA ALA A 448 -1.08 -23.99 -3.90
C ALA A 448 0.29 -23.97 -4.60
N LEU A 449 0.43 -24.57 -5.79
CA LEU A 449 1.65 -24.51 -6.60
C LEU A 449 1.76 -23.19 -7.36
N MET A 450 0.66 -22.67 -7.92
CA MET A 450 0.65 -21.35 -8.58
C MET A 450 0.91 -20.20 -7.59
N ASP A 451 0.47 -20.35 -6.34
CA ASP A 451 0.79 -19.44 -5.22
C ASP A 451 2.30 -19.38 -4.89
N LEU A 452 3.07 -20.41 -5.30
CA LEU A 452 4.54 -20.49 -5.14
C LEU A 452 5.31 -20.28 -6.48
N GLU A 453 4.65 -19.81 -7.54
CA GLU A 453 5.27 -19.67 -8.87
C GLU A 453 6.53 -18.79 -8.85
N GLU A 454 6.48 -17.64 -8.17
CA GLU A 454 7.63 -16.72 -8.06
C GLU A 454 8.80 -17.38 -7.29
N GLU A 455 8.51 -18.10 -6.20
CA GLU A 455 9.53 -18.76 -5.36
C GLU A 455 10.19 -19.96 -6.08
N ILE A 456 9.43 -20.72 -6.88
CA ILE A 456 9.98 -21.80 -7.72
C ILE A 456 10.92 -21.23 -8.80
N LEU A 457 10.57 -20.09 -9.40
CA LEU A 457 11.40 -19.41 -10.40
C LEU A 457 12.66 -18.77 -9.80
N GLU A 458 12.58 -18.20 -8.60
CA GLU A 458 13.75 -17.69 -7.87
C GLU A 458 14.67 -18.83 -7.39
N GLY A 459 14.10 -19.96 -6.96
CA GLY A 459 14.84 -21.16 -6.59
C GLY A 459 15.63 -21.77 -7.77
N LEU A 460 15.06 -21.79 -8.98
CA LEU A 460 15.78 -22.25 -10.19
C LEU A 460 17.01 -21.37 -10.46
N LYS A 461 16.84 -20.04 -10.41
CA LYS A 461 17.90 -19.05 -10.61
C LYS A 461 19.00 -19.14 -9.55
N THR A 462 18.61 -19.38 -8.29
CA THR A 462 19.53 -19.57 -7.16
C THR A 462 20.39 -20.84 -7.28
N HIS A 463 19.98 -21.78 -8.15
CA HIS A 463 20.71 -23.01 -8.44
C HIS A 463 21.37 -23.03 -9.84
N ASP A 464 21.49 -21.88 -10.52
CA ASP A 464 22.04 -21.76 -11.88
C ASP A 464 21.33 -22.68 -12.91
N LEU A 465 20.02 -22.92 -12.75
CA LEU A 465 19.19 -23.71 -13.66
C LEU A 465 18.33 -22.82 -14.56
N ASP A 466 18.10 -23.27 -15.81
CA ASP A 466 17.29 -22.55 -16.79
C ASP A 466 15.83 -22.39 -16.35
N ASP A 467 15.27 -21.18 -16.47
CA ASP A 467 13.84 -20.88 -16.32
C ASP A 467 12.94 -21.80 -17.16
N TYR A 468 13.46 -22.32 -18.27
CA TYR A 468 12.75 -23.18 -19.22
C TYR A 468 12.69 -24.67 -18.81
N LEU A 469 13.28 -25.06 -17.66
CA LEU A 469 13.33 -26.44 -17.20
C LEU A 469 11.92 -27.01 -16.88
N LYS A 470 11.50 -28.02 -17.64
CA LYS A 470 10.16 -28.62 -17.55
C LYS A 470 9.98 -29.63 -16.42
N GLY A 471 11.06 -30.06 -15.77
CA GLY A 471 11.05 -31.09 -14.72
C GLY A 471 11.47 -32.48 -15.24
N PRO A 472 11.11 -33.58 -14.55
CA PRO A 472 10.07 -33.64 -13.52
C PRO A 472 10.49 -33.00 -12.18
N PHE A 473 9.57 -32.23 -11.61
CA PHE A 473 9.62 -31.73 -10.25
C PHE A 473 8.97 -32.75 -9.31
N THR A 474 9.55 -32.96 -8.13
CA THR A 474 8.98 -33.82 -7.08
C THR A 474 8.59 -32.96 -5.88
N VAL A 475 7.32 -32.99 -5.52
CA VAL A 475 6.69 -32.15 -4.50
C VAL A 475 6.41 -33.00 -3.27
N VAL A 476 7.00 -32.65 -2.13
CA VAL A 476 6.74 -33.33 -0.85
C VAL A 476 5.67 -32.56 -0.09
N ILE A 477 4.53 -33.21 0.16
CA ILE A 477 3.39 -32.66 0.89
C ILE A 477 3.37 -33.25 2.31
N LYS A 478 3.31 -32.40 3.33
CA LYS A 478 2.88 -32.83 4.68
C LYS A 478 1.36 -32.75 4.74
N GLU A 479 0.72 -33.84 5.12
CA GLU A 479 -0.71 -33.91 5.38
C GLU A 479 -0.95 -33.85 6.89
N SER A 480 -2.09 -33.30 7.32
CA SER A 480 -2.43 -33.14 8.73
C SER A 480 -3.94 -33.13 8.94
N CYS A 481 -4.41 -33.82 9.97
CA CYS A 481 -5.81 -33.81 10.38
C CYS A 481 -5.87 -33.76 11.91
N ASP A 482 -6.77 -32.94 12.45
CA ASP A 482 -6.86 -32.60 13.87
C ASP A 482 -8.31 -32.42 14.31
N GLY A 483 -8.62 -32.86 15.52
CA GLY A 483 -9.96 -32.86 16.13
C GLY A 483 -10.12 -31.75 17.17
N MET A 484 -11.00 -30.80 16.90
CA MET A 484 -11.28 -29.65 17.75
C MET A 484 -12.58 -29.86 18.55
N GLY A 485 -12.48 -29.83 19.88
CA GLY A 485 -13.63 -29.77 20.78
C GLY A 485 -14.07 -28.33 21.09
N ASP A 486 -15.14 -28.21 21.88
CA ASP A 486 -15.74 -26.95 22.36
C ASP A 486 -16.19 -26.00 21.22
N VAL A 487 -16.59 -26.56 20.07
CA VAL A 487 -17.04 -25.81 18.88
C VAL A 487 -18.55 -25.63 18.92
N SER A 488 -19.00 -24.64 19.70
CA SER A 488 -20.41 -24.40 19.99
C SER A 488 -21.35 -24.40 18.77
N GLU A 489 -22.44 -25.17 18.87
CA GLU A 489 -23.50 -25.22 17.86
C GLU A 489 -24.21 -23.86 17.73
N LYS A 490 -24.82 -23.59 16.57
CA LYS A 490 -25.55 -22.34 16.30
C LYS A 490 -27.01 -22.62 16.00
N HIS A 491 -27.90 -21.88 16.68
CA HIS A 491 -29.31 -21.82 16.30
C HIS A 491 -29.48 -21.45 14.81
N GLY A 492 -30.27 -22.25 14.09
CA GLY A 492 -30.53 -22.09 12.67
C GLY A 492 -31.44 -23.19 12.15
N SER A 493 -31.57 -23.26 10.83
CA SER A 493 -32.20 -24.39 10.12
C SER A 493 -31.11 -25.33 9.60
N GLY A 494 -31.11 -26.58 10.06
CA GLY A 494 -30.16 -27.63 9.67
C GLY A 494 -30.45 -28.94 10.41
N PRO A 495 -29.64 -29.99 10.21
CA PRO A 495 -29.56 -31.12 11.13
C PRO A 495 -29.09 -30.64 12.53
N ALA A 496 -29.23 -31.49 13.54
CA ALA A 496 -28.47 -31.32 14.79
C ALA A 496 -27.01 -31.65 14.50
N VAL A 497 -26.06 -30.92 15.08
CA VAL A 497 -24.63 -31.06 14.73
C VAL A 497 -23.78 -31.12 16.01
N PRO A 498 -22.80 -32.04 16.12
CA PRO A 498 -21.96 -32.13 17.30
C PRO A 498 -21.12 -30.85 17.53
N GLU A 499 -20.88 -30.50 18.80
CA GLU A 499 -20.03 -29.36 19.19
C GLU A 499 -18.52 -29.62 19.02
N LYS A 500 -18.17 -30.29 17.92
CA LYS A 500 -16.83 -30.72 17.53
C LYS A 500 -16.61 -30.45 16.04
N ALA A 501 -15.36 -30.21 15.66
CA ALA A 501 -14.97 -30.02 14.28
C ALA A 501 -13.69 -30.77 13.94
N VAL A 502 -13.64 -31.41 12.78
CA VAL A 502 -12.43 -32.05 12.25
C VAL A 502 -11.94 -31.24 11.06
N ARG A 503 -10.63 -30.97 11.02
CA ARG A 503 -9.99 -30.18 9.97
C ARG A 503 -8.85 -30.97 9.30
N PHE A 504 -9.04 -31.30 8.03
CA PHE A 504 -7.99 -31.82 7.16
C PHE A 504 -7.27 -30.64 6.46
N SER A 505 -5.94 -30.65 6.44
CA SER A 505 -5.09 -29.58 5.89
C SER A 505 -3.78 -30.15 5.34
N PHE A 506 -3.11 -29.40 4.46
CA PHE A 506 -1.81 -29.80 3.92
C PHE A 506 -0.83 -28.61 3.85
N THR A 507 0.46 -28.93 3.79
CA THR A 507 1.56 -27.97 3.64
C THR A 507 2.51 -28.49 2.57
N LEU A 508 2.91 -27.63 1.62
CA LEU A 508 3.99 -27.92 0.68
C LEU A 508 5.32 -27.78 1.44
N MET A 509 6.04 -28.89 1.65
CA MET A 509 7.24 -28.91 2.51
C MET A 509 8.51 -28.59 1.73
N SER A 510 8.65 -29.17 0.53
CA SER A 510 9.77 -28.91 -0.37
C SER A 510 9.45 -29.34 -1.80
N ILE A 511 10.09 -28.69 -2.77
CA ILE A 511 10.04 -29.05 -4.19
C ILE A 511 11.47 -29.32 -4.65
N THR A 512 11.72 -30.51 -5.18
CA THR A 512 13.00 -30.88 -5.79
C THR A 512 12.86 -31.03 -7.30
N VAL A 513 13.96 -30.90 -8.05
CA VAL A 513 14.00 -31.17 -9.49
C VAL A 513 15.16 -32.11 -9.81
N THR A 514 14.88 -33.17 -10.55
CA THR A 514 15.89 -34.10 -11.08
C THR A 514 16.41 -33.60 -12.40
N HIS A 515 17.74 -33.55 -12.55
CA HIS A 515 18.45 -33.11 -13.75
C HIS A 515 19.74 -33.95 -13.91
N ASP A 516 20.44 -33.82 -15.03
CA ASP A 516 21.55 -34.72 -15.41
C ASP A 516 22.74 -34.76 -14.42
N ARG A 517 22.82 -33.80 -13.49
CA ARG A 517 23.87 -33.71 -12.46
C ARG A 517 23.39 -34.11 -11.04
N GLY A 518 22.13 -34.52 -10.88
CA GLY A 518 21.56 -35.00 -9.62
C GLY A 518 20.17 -34.43 -9.32
N SER A 519 19.88 -34.20 -8.04
CA SER A 519 18.63 -33.55 -7.60
C SER A 519 18.93 -32.26 -6.82
N ALA A 520 18.32 -31.15 -7.27
CA ALA A 520 18.37 -29.87 -6.57
C ALA A 520 17.07 -29.66 -5.77
N ARG A 521 17.12 -28.93 -4.65
CA ARG A 521 15.94 -28.57 -3.84
C ARG A 521 15.62 -27.11 -4.07
N ILE A 522 14.67 -26.87 -4.98
CA ILE A 522 14.30 -25.55 -5.50
C ILE A 522 13.53 -24.74 -4.46
N PHE A 523 12.67 -25.39 -3.68
CA PHE A 523 11.92 -24.78 -2.58
C PHE A 523 11.99 -25.66 -1.33
N GLU A 524 12.07 -25.03 -0.16
CA GLU A 524 11.94 -25.66 1.16
C GLU A 524 11.23 -24.67 2.10
N GLU A 525 10.13 -25.09 2.72
CA GLU A 525 9.37 -24.23 3.63
C GLU A 525 10.22 -23.91 4.88
N SER A 526 10.55 -22.62 5.04
CA SER A 526 11.36 -22.08 6.13
C SER A 526 10.77 -22.27 7.53
N LYS A 527 9.43 -22.35 7.65
CA LYS A 527 8.67 -22.38 8.90
C LYS A 527 7.51 -23.39 8.80
N PRO A 528 7.78 -24.70 8.68
CA PRO A 528 6.78 -25.73 8.35
C PRO A 528 5.76 -26.04 9.46
N ASN A 529 5.82 -25.29 10.56
CA ASN A 529 4.88 -25.33 11.68
C ASN A 529 4.18 -23.97 11.91
N SER A 530 4.20 -23.07 10.92
CA SER A 530 3.43 -21.83 10.94
C SER A 530 1.98 -22.08 10.51
N GLU A 531 1.08 -21.29 11.08
CA GLU A 531 -0.30 -21.14 10.65
C GLU A 531 -0.44 -20.62 9.21
N LEU A 532 0.57 -19.94 8.67
CA LEU A 532 0.53 -19.32 7.34
C LEU A 532 0.65 -20.33 6.19
N CYS A 533 1.45 -21.38 6.37
CA CYS A 533 1.72 -22.39 5.34
C CYS A 533 0.73 -23.58 5.40
N CYS A 534 -0.10 -23.68 6.45
CA CYS A 534 -1.06 -24.75 6.66
C CYS A 534 -2.36 -24.49 5.87
N LYS A 535 -2.40 -24.94 4.61
CA LYS A 535 -3.54 -24.70 3.70
C LYS A 535 -4.69 -25.66 4.04
N PRO A 536 -5.91 -25.16 4.39
CA PRO A 536 -7.04 -26.02 4.75
C PRO A 536 -7.68 -26.63 3.51
N LEU A 537 -8.02 -27.92 3.57
CA LEU A 537 -8.59 -28.69 2.45
C LEU A 537 -10.02 -29.14 2.70
N CYS A 538 -10.33 -29.60 3.92
CA CYS A 538 -11.67 -29.98 4.34
C CYS A 538 -11.94 -29.53 5.78
N LEU A 539 -13.14 -29.02 6.00
CA LEU A 539 -13.69 -28.64 7.30
C LEU A 539 -15.02 -29.36 7.47
N MET A 540 -15.20 -30.11 8.55
CA MET A 540 -16.45 -30.78 8.89
C MET A 540 -16.79 -30.55 10.37
N LEU A 541 -18.08 -30.52 10.68
CA LEU A 541 -18.58 -30.53 12.06
C LEU A 541 -18.98 -31.97 12.40
N ALA A 542 -18.06 -32.70 13.02
CA ALA A 542 -18.16 -34.13 13.30
C ALA A 542 -17.34 -34.46 14.56
N ASP A 543 -17.64 -35.60 15.19
CA ASP A 543 -16.72 -36.18 16.17
C ASP A 543 -15.55 -36.86 15.44
N GLU A 544 -14.37 -36.83 16.05
CA GLU A 544 -13.20 -37.56 15.56
C GLU A 544 -13.37 -39.07 15.79
N SER A 545 -14.14 -39.47 16.81
CA SER A 545 -14.46 -40.87 17.13
C SER A 545 -15.86 -41.31 16.70
N ASP A 546 -16.42 -40.62 15.71
CA ASP A 546 -17.50 -41.13 14.86
C ASP A 546 -16.85 -41.62 13.56
N HIS A 547 -16.53 -42.91 13.51
CA HIS A 547 -15.73 -43.48 12.43
C HIS A 547 -16.52 -43.54 11.12
N GLU A 548 -17.82 -43.80 11.20
CA GLU A 548 -18.78 -43.80 10.12
C GLU A 548 -18.84 -42.44 9.42
N THR A 549 -19.06 -41.35 10.17
CA THR A 549 -19.08 -39.98 9.60
C THR A 549 -17.68 -39.58 9.10
N LEU A 550 -16.62 -39.86 9.87
CA LEU A 550 -15.25 -39.49 9.49
C LEU A 550 -14.81 -40.17 8.18
N THR A 551 -15.08 -41.48 8.02
CA THR A 551 -14.76 -42.23 6.79
C THR A 551 -15.62 -41.78 5.61
N ALA A 552 -16.91 -41.50 5.82
CA ALA A 552 -17.79 -40.99 4.77
C ALA A 552 -17.31 -39.65 4.18
N ILE A 553 -16.86 -38.71 5.02
CA ILE A 553 -16.40 -37.38 4.57
C ILE A 553 -14.95 -37.40 4.05
N LEU A 554 -14.05 -38.21 4.62
CA LEU A 554 -12.63 -38.23 4.21
C LEU A 554 -12.34 -39.19 3.04
N SER A 555 -13.08 -40.29 2.86
CA SER A 555 -12.76 -41.28 1.82
C SER A 555 -12.68 -40.73 0.38
N PRO A 556 -13.43 -39.69 -0.06
CA PRO A 556 -13.23 -39.07 -1.37
C PRO A 556 -11.85 -38.41 -1.51
N LEU A 557 -11.32 -37.79 -0.43
CA LEU A 557 -9.99 -37.17 -0.44
C LEU A 557 -8.89 -38.21 -0.50
N ILE A 558 -9.07 -39.37 0.16
CA ILE A 558 -8.12 -40.48 0.10
C ILE A 558 -8.13 -41.14 -1.29
N ALA A 559 -9.30 -41.27 -1.93
CA ALA A 559 -9.40 -41.75 -3.31
C ALA A 559 -8.73 -40.78 -4.31
N GLU A 560 -8.96 -39.47 -4.17
CA GLU A 560 -8.28 -38.42 -4.95
C GLU A 560 -6.74 -38.51 -4.75
N ARG A 561 -6.28 -38.63 -3.51
CA ARG A 561 -4.86 -38.77 -3.12
C ARG A 561 -4.18 -40.00 -3.73
N GLU A 562 -4.81 -41.17 -3.64
CA GLU A 562 -4.23 -42.43 -4.14
C GLU A 562 -4.18 -42.48 -5.67
N ALA A 563 -5.15 -41.85 -6.35
CA ALA A 563 -5.08 -41.63 -7.79
C ALA A 563 -3.89 -40.73 -8.17
N MET A 564 -3.65 -39.63 -7.44
CA MET A 564 -2.59 -38.67 -7.75
C MET A 564 -1.17 -39.22 -7.56
N LYS A 565 -0.92 -40.14 -6.61
CA LYS A 565 0.39 -40.80 -6.44
C LYS A 565 0.92 -41.45 -7.73
N ASN A 566 -0.01 -41.96 -8.55
CA ASN A 566 0.27 -42.79 -9.71
C ASN A 566 0.28 -42.02 -11.04
N SER A 567 0.24 -40.68 -10.98
CA SER A 567 0.14 -39.80 -12.14
C SER A 567 1.09 -38.59 -12.01
N ALA A 568 1.29 -37.85 -13.11
CA ALA A 568 2.01 -36.58 -13.12
C ALA A 568 1.08 -35.44 -13.53
N LEU A 569 1.18 -34.31 -12.83
CA LEU A 569 0.45 -33.08 -13.12
C LEU A 569 1.23 -32.25 -14.14
N ILE A 570 0.55 -31.81 -15.19
CA ILE A 570 1.05 -30.83 -16.16
C ILE A 570 0.41 -29.47 -15.85
N LEU A 571 1.25 -28.48 -15.53
CA LEU A 571 0.83 -27.15 -15.11
C LEU A 571 1.66 -26.07 -15.82
N TYR A 572 1.01 -25.02 -16.32
CA TYR A 572 1.66 -23.92 -17.02
C TYR A 572 2.14 -22.85 -16.04
N MET A 573 3.46 -22.67 -15.94
CA MET A 573 4.11 -21.62 -15.15
C MET A 573 5.01 -20.77 -16.03
N ALA A 574 4.87 -19.45 -15.97
CA ALA A 574 5.50 -18.46 -16.86
C ALA A 574 5.27 -18.77 -18.37
N GLY A 575 4.12 -19.38 -18.69
CA GLY A 575 3.78 -19.83 -20.05
C GLY A 575 4.43 -21.15 -20.49
N ILE A 576 5.19 -21.81 -19.61
CA ILE A 576 5.90 -23.07 -19.89
C ILE A 576 5.18 -24.22 -19.16
N PRO A 577 4.80 -25.32 -19.85
CA PRO A 577 4.27 -26.50 -19.17
C PRO A 577 5.39 -27.22 -18.40
N ARG A 578 5.18 -27.40 -17.09
CA ARG A 578 6.07 -28.14 -16.18
C ARG A 578 5.35 -29.36 -15.62
N ILE A 579 6.13 -30.41 -15.35
CA ILE A 579 5.65 -31.72 -14.91
C ILE A 579 5.95 -31.91 -13.42
N PHE A 580 4.93 -32.15 -12.61
CA PHE A 580 5.03 -32.36 -11.16
C PHE A 580 4.58 -33.78 -10.76
N LYS A 581 5.31 -34.38 -9.82
CA LYS A 581 4.96 -35.63 -9.13
C LYS A 581 4.86 -35.39 -7.63
N PHE A 582 3.97 -36.10 -6.95
CA PHE A 582 3.64 -35.83 -5.54
C PHE A 582 4.02 -36.98 -4.61
N ILE A 583 4.61 -36.63 -3.46
CA ILE A 583 4.88 -37.53 -2.34
C ILE A 583 4.10 -37.02 -1.14
N PHE A 584 3.00 -37.70 -0.84
CA PHE A 584 2.14 -37.43 0.30
C PHE A 584 2.74 -38.02 1.58
N ARG A 585 2.78 -37.24 2.66
CA ARG A 585 3.29 -37.66 3.97
C ARG A 585 2.35 -37.23 5.09
N GLY A 586 1.44 -38.12 5.46
CA GLY A 586 0.62 -38.01 6.67
C GLY A 586 1.44 -38.16 7.94
N THR A 587 1.93 -37.04 8.47
CA THR A 587 2.70 -36.96 9.73
C THR A 587 2.15 -35.94 10.74
N GLY A 588 1.14 -35.14 10.36
CA GLY A 588 0.45 -34.23 11.29
C GLY A 588 -0.84 -34.82 11.84
N TYR A 589 -0.74 -35.98 12.45
CA TYR A 589 -1.81 -36.67 13.17
C TYR A 589 -1.30 -36.96 14.58
N ASP A 590 -2.17 -36.99 15.59
CA ASP A 590 -1.79 -37.40 16.95
C ASP A 590 -1.87 -38.94 17.12
N GLU A 591 -1.41 -39.46 18.27
CA GLU A 591 -1.38 -40.91 18.51
C GLU A 591 -2.80 -41.53 18.54
N LYS A 592 -3.82 -40.75 18.94
CA LYS A 592 -5.21 -41.20 18.95
C LYS A 592 -5.70 -41.42 17.53
N LEU A 593 -5.61 -40.38 16.69
CA LEU A 593 -6.11 -40.42 15.32
C LEU A 593 -5.33 -41.44 14.49
N VAL A 594 -4.00 -41.56 14.65
CA VAL A 594 -3.20 -42.59 13.96
C VAL A 594 -3.71 -43.99 14.28
N ARG A 595 -4.01 -44.30 15.55
CA ARG A 595 -4.55 -45.61 15.92
C ARG A 595 -5.92 -45.86 15.30
N GLU A 596 -6.79 -44.85 15.33
CA GLU A 596 -8.16 -44.92 14.84
C GLU A 596 -8.23 -45.10 13.31
N VAL A 597 -7.33 -44.48 12.52
CA VAL A 597 -7.33 -44.59 11.04
C VAL A 597 -6.50 -45.76 10.48
N GLU A 598 -5.54 -46.29 11.25
CA GLU A 598 -4.75 -47.50 10.94
C GLU A 598 -5.32 -48.78 11.60
N GLY A 599 -6.53 -48.72 12.18
CA GLY A 599 -7.24 -49.89 12.69
C GLY A 599 -6.62 -50.56 13.94
N LEU A 600 -5.79 -49.82 14.68
CA LEU A 600 -5.12 -50.26 15.90
C LEU A 600 -6.03 -50.03 17.12
N GLU A 601 -5.87 -50.88 18.14
CA GLU A 601 -6.45 -50.62 19.46
C GLU A 601 -6.05 -49.23 20.02
N ALA A 602 -6.94 -48.59 20.79
CA ALA A 602 -6.70 -47.27 21.40
C ALA A 602 -5.49 -47.25 22.38
N SER A 603 -4.98 -46.06 22.70
CA SER A 603 -3.72 -45.84 23.45
C SER A 603 -3.59 -46.52 24.82
N GLY A 604 -4.70 -46.98 25.42
CA GLY A 604 -4.69 -47.81 26.63
C GLY A 604 -4.27 -49.28 26.43
N SER A 605 -4.08 -49.72 25.17
CA SER A 605 -3.77 -51.09 24.78
C SER A 605 -2.52 -51.69 25.46
N THR A 606 -2.46 -53.03 25.41
CA THR A 606 -1.23 -53.81 25.60
C THR A 606 -0.15 -53.45 24.57
N TYR A 607 -0.53 -53.12 23.33
CA TYR A 607 0.37 -52.76 22.24
C TYR A 607 0.57 -51.23 22.19
N ILE A 608 1.71 -50.79 22.72
CA ILE A 608 1.92 -49.36 23.05
C ILE A 608 2.42 -48.52 21.89
N CYS A 609 3.08 -49.14 20.91
CA CYS A 609 3.69 -48.43 19.80
C CYS A 609 2.82 -48.48 18.54
N THR A 610 2.78 -47.39 17.78
CA THR A 610 2.22 -47.35 16.42
C THR A 610 3.22 -47.85 15.37
N LEU A 611 4.51 -47.92 15.73
CA LEU A 611 5.63 -48.20 14.82
C LEU A 611 6.16 -49.64 14.92
N CYS A 612 5.98 -50.30 16.07
CA CYS A 612 6.49 -51.64 16.35
C CYS A 612 5.48 -52.47 17.16
N ASP A 613 5.76 -53.77 17.27
CA ASP A 613 4.83 -54.76 17.85
C ASP A 613 5.05 -55.07 19.34
N ALA A 614 5.89 -54.29 20.03
CA ALA A 614 6.21 -54.50 21.44
C ALA A 614 5.00 -54.26 22.35
N THR A 615 4.79 -55.17 23.30
CA THR A 615 3.82 -54.99 24.38
C THR A 615 4.36 -54.06 25.48
N ARG A 616 3.46 -53.51 26.30
CA ARG A 616 3.80 -52.62 27.43
C ARG A 616 4.78 -53.24 28.43
N LEU A 617 4.75 -54.57 28.57
CA LEU A 617 5.66 -55.31 29.45
C LEU A 617 7.05 -55.46 28.84
N GLU A 618 7.14 -55.99 27.61
CA GLU A 618 8.41 -56.12 26.86
C GLU A 618 9.11 -54.76 26.71
N ALA A 619 8.33 -53.72 26.35
CA ALA A 619 8.83 -52.36 26.24
C ALA A 619 9.32 -51.80 27.59
N SER A 620 8.70 -52.14 28.72
CA SER A 620 9.19 -51.72 30.05
C SER A 620 10.50 -52.41 30.48
N GLN A 621 10.80 -53.59 29.92
CA GLN A 621 12.01 -54.36 30.21
C GLN A 621 13.17 -53.99 29.28
N ASN A 622 12.89 -53.84 27.98
CA ASN A 622 13.88 -53.53 26.95
C ASN A 622 14.11 -52.02 26.80
N LEU A 623 13.04 -51.21 26.78
CA LEU A 623 12.99 -49.75 26.60
C LEU A 623 13.52 -49.22 25.25
N ILE A 624 14.69 -49.68 24.81
CA ILE A 624 15.51 -49.02 23.79
C ILE A 624 15.72 -49.82 22.50
N LEU A 625 15.86 -51.14 22.55
CA LEU A 625 16.22 -51.94 21.37
C LEU A 625 14.98 -52.42 20.61
N HIS A 626 14.36 -51.50 19.87
CA HIS A 626 13.19 -51.76 19.03
C HIS A 626 13.44 -51.28 17.58
N SER A 627 12.86 -51.98 16.61
CA SER A 627 12.84 -51.59 15.19
C SER A 627 11.44 -51.18 14.76
N VAL A 628 11.34 -50.33 13.73
CA VAL A 628 10.06 -50.05 13.05
C VAL A 628 9.71 -51.28 12.20
N THR A 629 8.52 -51.83 12.41
CA THR A 629 7.95 -52.95 11.62
C THR A 629 6.70 -52.50 10.87
N ARG A 630 5.78 -51.87 11.60
CA ARG A 630 4.42 -51.53 11.15
C ARG A 630 4.43 -50.58 9.97
N ASN A 631 3.57 -50.88 9.01
CA ASN A 631 3.29 -50.07 7.83
C ASN A 631 1.86 -50.34 7.34
N HIS A 632 1.30 -49.43 6.55
CA HIS A 632 -0.11 -49.48 6.14
C HIS A 632 -0.50 -50.76 5.38
N ALA A 633 0.37 -51.27 4.51
CA ALA A 633 0.11 -52.50 3.76
C ALA A 633 0.07 -53.72 4.68
N GLU A 634 1.02 -53.83 5.62
CA GLU A 634 1.03 -54.88 6.63
C GLU A 634 -0.20 -54.79 7.57
N ASN A 635 -0.64 -53.59 7.94
CA ASN A 635 -1.87 -53.41 8.73
C ASN A 635 -3.11 -53.93 7.97
N LEU A 636 -3.20 -53.70 6.66
CA LEU A 636 -4.27 -54.23 5.80
C LEU A 636 -4.22 -55.77 5.74
N GLU A 637 -3.05 -56.37 5.56
CA GLU A 637 -2.87 -57.83 5.58
C GLU A 637 -3.24 -58.45 6.94
N ARG A 638 -2.78 -57.83 8.04
CA ARG A 638 -3.11 -58.25 9.41
C ARG A 638 -4.61 -58.17 9.70
N TYR A 639 -5.30 -57.14 9.20
CA TYR A 639 -6.77 -57.06 9.31
C TYR A 639 -7.48 -58.15 8.51
N GLU A 640 -7.00 -58.48 7.30
CA GLU A 640 -7.59 -59.57 6.50
C GLU A 640 -7.38 -60.95 7.18
N VAL A 641 -6.24 -61.17 7.86
CA VAL A 641 -6.02 -62.35 8.73
C VAL A 641 -6.96 -62.34 9.94
N TRP A 642 -7.14 -61.20 10.62
CA TRP A 642 -8.08 -61.04 11.74
C TRP A 642 -9.52 -61.37 11.32
N ARG A 643 -9.99 -60.84 10.18
CA ARG A 643 -11.35 -61.06 9.67
C ARG A 643 -11.60 -62.48 9.18
N SER A 644 -10.60 -63.15 8.60
CA SER A 644 -10.76 -64.49 8.03
C SER A 644 -10.46 -65.63 9.00
N ASN A 645 -9.68 -65.39 10.06
CA ASN A 645 -9.17 -66.38 11.02
C ASN A 645 -8.79 -67.73 10.37
N PRO A 646 -7.79 -67.74 9.45
CA PRO A 646 -7.45 -68.92 8.66
C PRO A 646 -6.78 -70.04 9.47
N TYR A 647 -6.48 -69.78 10.75
CA TYR A 647 -5.88 -70.74 11.68
C TYR A 647 -6.88 -71.29 12.71
N HIS A 648 -8.12 -70.78 12.71
CA HIS A 648 -9.17 -71.10 13.70
C HIS A 648 -8.73 -70.89 15.16
N GLU A 649 -7.91 -69.86 15.40
CA GLU A 649 -7.38 -69.50 16.73
C GLU A 649 -8.44 -68.87 17.63
N ALA A 650 -8.25 -68.98 18.95
CA ALA A 650 -9.05 -68.26 19.93
C ALA A 650 -8.82 -66.74 19.84
N VAL A 651 -9.76 -65.92 20.34
CA VAL A 651 -9.71 -64.45 20.17
C VAL A 651 -8.42 -63.81 20.70
N ASP A 652 -7.91 -64.26 21.85
CA ASP A 652 -6.66 -63.74 22.43
C ASP A 652 -5.40 -64.19 21.66
N GLU A 653 -5.42 -65.41 21.12
CA GLU A 653 -4.33 -65.96 20.30
C GLU A 653 -4.27 -65.25 18.95
N LEU A 654 -5.42 -65.09 18.28
CA LEU A 654 -5.56 -64.36 17.03
C LEU A 654 -5.18 -62.87 17.21
N ARG A 655 -5.63 -62.25 18.31
CA ARG A 655 -5.21 -60.88 18.70
C ARG A 655 -3.70 -60.79 18.89
N HIS A 656 -3.08 -61.80 19.51
CA HIS A 656 -1.64 -61.86 19.65
C HIS A 656 -0.92 -62.13 18.32
N ARG A 657 -1.52 -62.85 17.36
CA ARG A 657 -0.99 -63.04 16.01
C ARG A 657 -0.96 -61.72 15.24
N VAL A 658 -2.07 -60.99 15.20
CA VAL A 658 -2.21 -59.72 14.45
C VAL A 658 -1.70 -58.48 15.20
N LYS A 659 -1.20 -58.66 16.43
CA LYS A 659 -0.60 -57.62 17.29
C LYS A 659 -1.51 -56.43 17.59
N GLY A 660 -2.81 -56.70 17.74
CA GLY A 660 -3.82 -55.67 18.06
C GLY A 660 -4.28 -54.80 16.89
N VAL A 661 -4.11 -55.26 15.64
CA VAL A 661 -4.85 -54.75 14.47
C VAL A 661 -6.21 -55.45 14.43
N SER A 662 -7.31 -54.72 14.64
CA SER A 662 -8.65 -55.32 14.75
C SER A 662 -9.75 -54.62 13.93
N ALA A 663 -9.47 -53.41 13.42
CA ALA A 663 -10.29 -52.70 12.44
C ALA A 663 -9.51 -52.52 11.13
N LYS A 664 -10.20 -52.12 10.05
CA LYS A 664 -9.56 -51.97 8.74
C LYS A 664 -8.90 -50.59 8.59
N PRO A 665 -7.60 -50.50 8.26
CA PRO A 665 -6.98 -49.22 7.89
C PRO A 665 -7.68 -48.56 6.70
N PHE A 666 -7.82 -47.23 6.73
CA PHE A 666 -8.39 -46.48 5.59
C PHE A 666 -7.60 -45.23 5.19
N ILE A 667 -6.73 -44.70 6.07
CA ILE A 667 -5.76 -43.65 5.71
C ILE A 667 -4.36 -44.23 5.87
N GLU A 668 -3.55 -44.13 4.81
CA GLU A 668 -2.12 -44.40 4.86
C GLU A 668 -1.40 -43.29 5.65
N THR A 669 -0.94 -43.63 6.84
CA THR A 669 -0.07 -42.75 7.64
C THR A 669 1.40 -43.07 7.39
N VAL A 670 2.30 -42.12 7.70
CA VAL A 670 3.75 -42.39 7.67
C VAL A 670 4.20 -42.76 9.09
N PRO A 671 4.84 -43.93 9.30
CA PRO A 671 5.41 -44.31 10.60
C PRO A 671 6.37 -43.22 11.13
N SER A 672 5.88 -42.45 12.12
CA SER A 672 6.53 -41.25 12.63
C SER A 672 5.97 -40.87 14.02
N ILE A 673 6.46 -39.78 14.59
CA ILE A 673 6.09 -39.29 15.94
C ILE A 673 5.75 -37.80 15.86
N ASP A 674 4.58 -37.39 16.37
CA ASP A 674 4.29 -35.97 16.57
C ASP A 674 5.12 -35.41 17.74
N ALA A 675 6.04 -34.51 17.41
CA ALA A 675 6.88 -33.81 18.36
C ALA A 675 6.11 -32.89 19.33
N LEU A 676 4.86 -32.47 19.03
CA LEU A 676 4.06 -31.66 19.95
C LEU A 676 3.42 -32.51 21.06
N HIS A 677 2.73 -33.59 20.71
CA HIS A 677 2.16 -34.50 21.72
C HIS A 677 3.24 -35.29 22.47
N CYS A 678 4.35 -35.65 21.83
CA CYS A 678 5.53 -36.20 22.50
C CYS A 678 6.07 -35.22 23.57
N ASP A 679 6.19 -33.92 23.26
CA ASP A 679 6.61 -32.89 24.21
C ASP A 679 5.64 -32.74 25.40
N ILE A 680 4.33 -32.80 25.16
CA ILE A 680 3.29 -32.66 26.19
C ILE A 680 3.20 -33.91 27.06
N GLY A 681 3.24 -35.11 26.47
CA GLY A 681 3.19 -36.40 27.15
C GLY A 681 4.38 -36.60 28.09
N ASN A 682 5.60 -36.38 27.58
CA ASN A 682 6.81 -36.43 28.40
C ASN A 682 6.75 -35.44 29.57
N ALA A 683 6.37 -34.18 29.33
CA ALA A 683 6.25 -33.21 30.41
C ALA A 683 5.19 -33.60 31.45
N ALA A 684 4.09 -34.25 31.03
CA ALA A 684 3.04 -34.73 31.94
C ALA A 684 3.50 -35.92 32.78
N GLU A 685 4.42 -36.72 32.26
CA GLU A 685 5.03 -37.83 32.97
C GLU A 685 6.08 -37.34 33.98
N PHE A 686 6.96 -36.42 33.60
CA PHE A 686 7.87 -35.72 34.54
C PHE A 686 7.11 -34.97 35.64
N TYR A 687 5.97 -34.33 35.34
CA TYR A 687 5.14 -33.68 36.37
C TYR A 687 4.63 -34.68 37.43
N LYS A 688 4.26 -35.92 37.03
CA LYS A 688 3.90 -37.00 37.96
C LYS A 688 5.12 -37.49 38.75
N ILE A 689 6.30 -37.58 38.13
CA ILE A 689 7.55 -37.90 38.85
C ILE A 689 7.80 -36.87 39.96
N PHE A 690 7.76 -35.57 39.64
CA PHE A 690 7.93 -34.50 40.65
C PHE A 690 6.90 -34.61 41.79
N GLN A 691 5.63 -34.87 41.47
CA GLN A 691 4.59 -35.09 42.48
C GLN A 691 4.88 -36.31 43.39
N PHE A 692 5.46 -37.38 42.85
CA PHE A 692 5.71 -38.64 43.57
C PHE A 692 7.02 -38.60 44.38
N GLU A 693 8.05 -37.90 43.90
CA GLU A 693 9.30 -37.68 44.63
C GLU A 693 9.12 -36.72 45.82
N ILE A 694 8.28 -35.67 45.68
CA ILE A 694 7.81 -34.83 46.81
C ILE A 694 7.07 -35.68 47.86
N GLY A 695 6.40 -36.75 47.43
CA GLY A 695 5.66 -37.67 48.30
C GLY A 695 6.49 -38.81 48.90
N GLU A 696 7.77 -38.96 48.52
CA GLU A 696 8.62 -40.11 48.85
C GLU A 696 7.92 -41.47 48.59
N VAL A 697 7.21 -41.60 47.46
CA VAL A 697 6.38 -42.78 47.12
C VAL A 697 7.17 -44.10 47.11
N TYR A 698 8.48 -44.04 46.86
CA TYR A 698 9.39 -45.20 46.96
C TYR A 698 9.56 -45.74 48.40
N LYS A 699 9.18 -44.97 49.43
CA LYS A 699 9.06 -45.43 50.84
C LYS A 699 7.65 -45.87 51.18
N ASN A 700 6.65 -45.10 50.73
CA ASN A 700 5.22 -45.32 50.98
C ASN A 700 4.49 -45.66 49.67
N PRO A 701 4.45 -46.96 49.25
CA PRO A 701 3.97 -47.34 47.92
C PRO A 701 2.46 -47.16 47.70
N ASN A 702 1.66 -47.14 48.78
CA ASN A 702 0.20 -47.04 48.74
C ASN A 702 -0.34 -45.72 49.31
N PRO A 703 0.00 -44.54 48.77
CA PRO A 703 -0.46 -43.25 49.29
C PRO A 703 -1.90 -42.97 48.88
N THR A 704 -2.65 -42.36 49.80
CA THR A 704 -4.07 -42.04 49.65
C THR A 704 -4.34 -41.01 48.55
N LYS A 705 -5.60 -40.91 48.12
CA LYS A 705 -6.03 -39.88 47.16
C LYS A 705 -5.85 -38.44 47.70
N GLU A 706 -5.85 -38.27 49.01
CA GLU A 706 -5.72 -36.97 49.69
C GLU A 706 -4.26 -36.52 49.79
N GLU A 707 -3.34 -37.43 50.12
CA GLU A 707 -1.90 -37.16 50.10
C GLU A 707 -1.43 -36.79 48.69
N ARG A 708 -1.87 -37.52 47.65
CA ARG A 708 -1.56 -37.19 46.25
C ARG A 708 -2.03 -35.77 45.88
N LYS A 709 -3.25 -35.37 46.30
CA LYS A 709 -3.77 -34.00 46.12
C LYS A 709 -2.95 -32.96 46.92
N ARG A 710 -2.51 -33.30 48.13
CA ARG A 710 -1.65 -32.43 48.97
C ARG A 710 -0.28 -32.20 48.32
N TRP A 711 0.34 -33.23 47.76
CA TRP A 711 1.62 -33.10 47.04
C TRP A 711 1.44 -32.26 45.77
N GLN A 712 0.39 -32.52 44.98
CA GLN A 712 0.06 -31.72 43.79
C GLN A 712 -0.12 -30.24 44.15
N SER A 713 -0.95 -29.93 45.16
CA SER A 713 -1.15 -28.56 45.64
C SER A 713 0.14 -27.90 46.15
N THR A 714 1.10 -28.68 46.64
CA THR A 714 2.39 -28.17 47.14
C THR A 714 3.32 -27.83 45.98
N LEU A 715 3.45 -28.74 45.00
CA LEU A 715 4.15 -28.53 43.73
C LEU A 715 3.58 -27.32 42.99
N ASP A 716 2.27 -27.26 42.80
CA ASP A 716 1.55 -26.15 42.13
C ASP A 716 1.81 -24.79 42.78
N LYS A 717 1.84 -24.73 44.13
CA LYS A 717 2.17 -23.50 44.86
C LYS A 717 3.63 -23.11 44.69
N HIS A 718 4.56 -24.06 44.67
CA HIS A 718 5.99 -23.80 44.53
C HIS A 718 6.36 -23.39 43.09
N LEU A 719 5.85 -24.10 42.07
CA LEU A 719 6.03 -23.75 40.66
C LEU A 719 5.44 -22.36 40.34
N ARG A 720 4.34 -21.96 41.00
CA ARG A 720 3.83 -20.59 40.93
C ARG A 720 4.78 -19.58 41.58
N LYS A 721 5.39 -19.91 42.72
CA LYS A 721 6.29 -19.03 43.48
C LYS A 721 7.66 -18.82 42.82
N LYS A 722 8.26 -19.86 42.23
CA LYS A 722 9.58 -19.81 41.57
C LYS A 722 9.49 -19.58 40.07
N MET A 723 8.82 -20.49 39.36
CA MET A 723 8.81 -20.54 37.89
C MET A 723 7.71 -19.66 37.26
N ASN A 724 6.93 -18.93 38.07
CA ASN A 724 5.75 -18.16 37.67
C ASN A 724 4.71 -19.00 36.88
N LEU A 725 4.66 -20.31 37.10
CA LEU A 725 3.73 -21.23 36.44
C LEU A 725 2.38 -21.25 37.18
N LYS A 726 1.30 -20.91 36.46
CA LYS A 726 -0.06 -21.12 36.96
C LYS A 726 -0.48 -22.56 36.64
N PRO A 727 -1.01 -23.34 37.61
CA PRO A 727 -1.53 -24.68 37.38
C PRO A 727 -2.58 -24.72 36.26
N VAL A 728 -2.63 -25.82 35.52
CA VAL A 728 -3.53 -26.06 34.38
C VAL A 728 -4.16 -27.45 34.49
N ILE A 729 -5.39 -27.61 33.99
CA ILE A 729 -6.12 -28.89 34.06
C ILE A 729 -5.60 -29.88 33.00
N ARG A 730 -5.56 -29.44 31.73
CA ARG A 730 -4.84 -30.13 30.64
C ARG A 730 -3.55 -29.35 30.36
N MET A 731 -2.42 -30.04 30.30
CA MET A 731 -1.14 -29.40 29.98
C MET A 731 -1.07 -29.04 28.48
N ASN A 732 -0.48 -27.89 28.19
CA ASN A 732 -0.19 -27.41 26.85
C ASN A 732 1.32 -27.26 26.62
N GLY A 733 1.72 -27.14 25.35
CA GLY A 733 3.14 -27.04 24.96
C GLY A 733 3.89 -25.81 25.53
N ASN A 734 3.19 -24.74 25.93
CA ASN A 734 3.82 -23.59 26.59
C ASN A 734 4.19 -23.89 28.05
N PHE A 735 3.35 -24.63 28.78
CA PHE A 735 3.69 -25.10 30.13
C PHE A 735 4.78 -26.17 30.06
N ALA A 736 4.66 -27.15 29.14
CA ALA A 736 5.67 -28.19 28.93
C ALA A 736 7.07 -27.61 28.65
N ARG A 737 7.19 -26.64 27.73
CA ARG A 737 8.47 -25.96 27.43
C ARG A 737 9.08 -25.18 28.60
N LYS A 738 8.30 -24.78 29.60
CA LYS A 738 8.83 -24.13 30.81
C LYS A 738 9.19 -25.13 31.90
N LEU A 739 8.33 -26.14 32.11
CA LEU A 739 8.53 -27.21 33.10
C LEU A 739 9.76 -28.07 32.78
N MET A 740 10.04 -28.30 31.49
CA MET A 740 11.22 -29.03 31.03
C MET A 740 12.45 -28.12 31.01
N SER A 741 12.96 -27.79 32.20
CA SER A 741 14.12 -26.92 32.42
C SER A 741 14.88 -27.30 33.70
N LYS A 742 16.19 -27.06 33.74
CA LYS A 742 17.02 -27.33 34.94
C LYS A 742 16.56 -26.52 36.15
N GLU A 743 16.25 -25.23 35.94
CA GLU A 743 15.68 -24.33 36.94
C GLU A 743 14.40 -24.89 37.62
N THR A 744 13.54 -25.56 36.85
CA THR A 744 12.35 -26.23 37.40
C THR A 744 12.73 -27.38 38.32
N VAL A 745 13.72 -28.20 37.94
CA VAL A 745 14.17 -29.32 38.77
C VAL A 745 14.83 -28.82 40.05
N ASP A 746 15.69 -27.80 39.99
CA ASP A 746 16.28 -27.20 41.19
C ASP A 746 15.21 -26.63 42.14
N ALA A 747 14.17 -25.98 41.62
CA ALA A 747 13.01 -25.54 42.40
C ALA A 747 12.17 -26.72 42.98
N VAL A 748 12.10 -27.87 42.29
CA VAL A 748 11.45 -29.08 42.82
C VAL A 748 12.30 -29.75 43.91
N CYS A 749 13.63 -29.74 43.76
CA CYS A 749 14.56 -30.27 44.77
C CYS A 749 14.44 -29.54 46.12
N GLU A 750 14.10 -28.24 46.14
CA GLU A 750 13.78 -27.50 47.39
C GLU A 750 12.61 -28.09 48.20
N LEU A 751 11.77 -28.94 47.60
CA LEU A 751 10.67 -29.64 48.27
C LEU A 751 11.00 -31.08 48.70
N MET A 752 12.16 -31.61 48.28
CA MET A 752 12.55 -33.00 48.46
C MET A 752 13.63 -33.15 49.55
N LYS A 753 13.53 -34.21 50.37
CA LYS A 753 14.39 -34.41 51.55
C LYS A 753 15.66 -35.22 51.30
N CYS A 754 15.82 -35.84 50.14
CA CYS A 754 16.85 -36.84 49.87
C CYS A 754 17.78 -36.37 48.75
N GLU A 755 19.05 -36.13 49.08
CA GLU A 755 20.03 -35.55 48.15
C GLU A 755 20.34 -36.47 46.96
N GLU A 756 20.45 -37.79 47.19
CA GLU A 756 20.56 -38.79 46.08
C GLU A 756 19.41 -38.70 45.07
N ARG A 757 18.21 -38.29 45.52
CA ARG A 757 17.04 -38.12 44.65
C ARG A 757 17.08 -36.78 43.91
N HIS A 758 17.73 -35.75 44.47
CA HIS A 758 18.02 -34.52 43.73
C HIS A 758 18.99 -34.80 42.56
N GLU A 759 20.05 -35.57 42.81
CA GLU A 759 21.02 -35.95 41.77
C GLU A 759 20.36 -36.77 40.66
N ALA A 760 19.59 -37.81 41.02
CA ALA A 760 18.89 -38.64 40.05
C ALA A 760 17.90 -37.84 39.16
N LEU A 761 17.17 -36.86 39.71
CA LEU A 761 16.30 -35.99 38.92
C LEU A 761 17.06 -34.98 38.04
N ARG A 762 18.18 -34.44 38.54
CA ARG A 762 19.06 -33.54 37.76
C ARG A 762 19.67 -34.28 36.57
N GLU A 763 20.17 -35.49 36.77
CA GLU A 763 20.71 -36.34 35.70
C GLU A 763 19.64 -36.70 34.67
N LEU A 764 18.46 -37.15 35.12
CA LEU A 764 17.33 -37.49 34.26
C LEU A 764 16.88 -36.30 33.38
N MET A 765 16.80 -35.09 33.95
CA MET A 765 16.46 -33.88 33.19
C MET A 765 17.59 -33.41 32.27
N ASP A 766 18.85 -33.54 32.67
CA ASP A 766 20.00 -33.21 31.81
C ASP A 766 20.05 -34.10 30.56
N LEU A 767 19.81 -35.41 30.72
CA LEU A 767 19.69 -36.35 29.61
C LEU A 767 18.49 -36.04 28.71
N TYR A 768 17.31 -35.77 29.29
CA TYR A 768 16.14 -35.34 28.51
C TYR A 768 16.43 -34.06 27.70
N LEU A 769 17.11 -33.08 28.29
CA LEU A 769 17.49 -31.83 27.62
C LEU A 769 18.59 -32.01 26.55
N LYS A 770 19.46 -33.02 26.66
CA LYS A 770 20.41 -33.43 25.60
C LYS A 770 19.71 -34.13 24.44
N MET A 771 18.70 -34.95 24.71
CA MET A 771 17.98 -35.71 23.69
C MET A 771 16.94 -34.87 22.94
N LYS A 772 16.21 -34.00 23.66
CA LYS A 772 15.08 -33.21 23.14
C LYS A 772 15.34 -32.41 21.86
N PRO A 773 16.51 -31.76 21.64
CA PRO A 773 16.77 -31.05 20.39
C PRO A 773 16.65 -31.94 19.15
N VAL A 774 17.01 -33.22 19.25
CA VAL A 774 17.06 -34.14 18.09
C VAL A 774 15.69 -34.38 17.45
N TRP A 775 14.62 -34.48 18.23
CA TRP A 775 13.26 -34.62 17.68
C TRP A 775 12.51 -33.29 17.50
N ARG A 776 13.08 -32.17 17.99
CA ARG A 776 12.37 -30.88 18.06
C ARG A 776 12.92 -29.80 17.13
N SER A 777 14.18 -29.93 16.72
CA SER A 777 14.85 -29.19 15.65
C SER A 777 14.17 -29.39 14.29
N SER A 778 14.35 -28.45 13.35
CA SER A 778 13.83 -28.61 11.98
C SER A 778 14.78 -29.47 11.13
N CYS A 779 16.10 -29.33 11.34
CA CYS A 779 17.13 -30.11 10.67
C CYS A 779 18.24 -30.50 11.67
N PRO A 780 18.02 -31.53 12.53
CA PRO A 780 18.92 -31.85 13.64
C PRO A 780 20.32 -32.28 13.20
N THR A 781 20.48 -32.79 11.98
CA THR A 781 21.78 -33.11 11.37
C THR A 781 22.61 -31.88 10.98
N LYS A 782 22.00 -30.69 10.90
CA LYS A 782 22.69 -29.40 10.71
C LYS A 782 22.74 -28.58 12.01
N GLU A 783 21.66 -28.59 12.78
CA GLU A 783 21.49 -27.75 13.97
C GLU A 783 22.15 -28.34 15.23
N CYS A 784 22.20 -29.66 15.39
CA CYS A 784 22.73 -30.33 16.59
C CYS A 784 23.34 -31.73 16.31
N PRO A 785 24.27 -31.89 15.34
CA PRO A 785 24.77 -33.21 14.91
C PRO A 785 25.42 -34.04 16.02
N GLU A 786 26.09 -33.41 16.98
CA GLU A 786 26.70 -34.09 18.13
C GLU A 786 25.64 -34.80 18.99
N LEU A 787 24.50 -34.15 19.23
CA LEU A 787 23.39 -34.71 20.01
C LEU A 787 22.68 -35.84 19.26
N VAL A 788 22.64 -35.79 17.92
CA VAL A 788 22.17 -36.90 17.08
C VAL A 788 23.09 -38.11 17.23
N CYS A 789 24.40 -37.92 17.16
CA CYS A 789 25.39 -38.98 17.30
C CYS A 789 25.36 -39.62 18.70
N GLN A 790 25.20 -38.82 19.75
CA GLN A 790 25.14 -39.29 21.14
C GLN A 790 23.74 -39.80 21.56
N TYR A 791 22.70 -39.69 20.73
CA TYR A 791 21.32 -39.95 21.11
C TYR A 791 21.12 -41.35 21.71
N SER A 792 21.69 -42.38 21.07
CA SER A 792 21.58 -43.78 21.51
C SER A 792 22.25 -44.06 22.87
N TYR A 793 23.35 -43.38 23.18
CA TYR A 793 24.01 -43.49 24.48
C TYR A 793 23.22 -42.75 25.57
N ASN A 794 22.74 -41.54 25.26
CA ASN A 794 21.89 -40.78 26.17
C ASN A 794 20.58 -41.51 26.47
N SER A 795 19.97 -42.19 25.48
CA SER A 795 18.74 -42.98 25.69
C SER A 795 19.00 -44.26 26.50
N GLN A 796 20.13 -44.94 26.29
CA GLN A 796 20.57 -46.05 27.14
C GLN A 796 20.69 -45.63 28.61
N ARG A 797 21.40 -44.53 28.88
CA ARG A 797 21.57 -44.02 30.25
C ARG A 797 20.26 -43.53 30.87
N PHE A 798 19.39 -42.90 30.08
CA PHE A 798 18.05 -42.49 30.52
C PHE A 798 17.19 -43.69 30.92
N ALA A 799 17.18 -44.74 30.10
CA ALA A 799 16.50 -46.00 30.39
C ALA A 799 17.04 -46.69 31.67
N GLU A 800 18.37 -46.75 31.82
CA GLU A 800 19.01 -47.28 33.03
C GLU A 800 18.56 -46.56 34.31
N LEU A 801 18.50 -45.21 34.29
CA LEU A 801 18.03 -44.42 35.43
C LEU A 801 16.56 -44.67 35.77
N LEU A 802 15.68 -44.81 34.76
CA LEU A 802 14.29 -45.16 34.98
C LEU A 802 14.15 -46.54 35.64
N SER A 803 14.84 -47.55 35.12
CA SER A 803 14.78 -48.93 35.63
C SER A 803 15.47 -49.13 36.99
N THR A 804 16.42 -48.27 37.37
CA THR A 804 17.14 -48.38 38.65
C THR A 804 16.58 -47.46 39.74
N LYS A 805 16.59 -46.13 39.53
CA LYS A 805 16.18 -45.15 40.54
C LYS A 805 14.65 -44.96 40.58
N PHE A 806 13.95 -45.14 39.45
CA PHE A 806 12.49 -44.93 39.33
C PHE A 806 11.69 -46.23 39.10
N SER A 807 12.29 -47.40 39.40
CA SER A 807 11.69 -48.73 39.30
C SER A 807 10.29 -48.83 39.90
N TYR A 808 10.07 -48.23 41.08
CA TYR A 808 8.78 -48.15 41.77
C TYR A 808 7.63 -47.57 40.91
N ARG A 809 7.96 -46.83 39.84
CA ARG A 809 7.01 -46.26 38.88
C ARG A 809 6.98 -47.05 37.56
N TYR A 810 8.13 -47.52 37.06
CA TYR A 810 8.26 -48.07 35.70
C TYR A 810 8.34 -49.60 35.60
N ASP A 811 8.44 -50.31 36.72
CA ASP A 811 8.35 -51.77 36.73
C ASP A 811 6.98 -52.23 36.18
N GLY A 812 7.05 -53.15 35.22
CA GLY A 812 5.95 -53.71 34.42
C GLY A 812 5.17 -52.72 33.54
N LYS A 813 5.57 -51.44 33.44
CA LYS A 813 4.80 -50.42 32.70
C LYS A 813 5.61 -49.19 32.28
N ILE A 814 5.46 -48.80 31.03
CA ILE A 814 5.88 -47.50 30.50
C ILE A 814 4.70 -46.80 29.80
N THR A 815 4.81 -45.48 29.61
CA THR A 815 3.97 -44.72 28.67
C THR A 815 4.19 -45.19 27.24
N ASN A 816 3.30 -44.79 26.34
CA ASN A 816 3.47 -45.01 24.90
C ASN A 816 4.62 -44.14 24.36
#